data_AF-A0A9R0UCE4-F1
#
_entry.id   AF-A0A9R0UCE4-F1
#
_cell.length_a   1.000
_cell.length_b   1.000
_cell.length_c   1.000
_cell.angle_alpha   90.00
_cell.angle_beta   90.00
_cell.angle_gamma   90.00
#
_symmetry.space_group_name_H-M   'P 1'
#
loop_
_entity.id
_entity.type
_entity.pdbx_description
1 polymer ?
#
loop_
_entity_poly.entity_id
_entity_poly.type
_entity_poly.pdbx_seq_one_letter_code
_entity_poly.pdbx_strand_id
1 'polypeptide(L)'
;MGTNAKAGHAAYAVAPAGASGEAPESADDAVLQHLAAVCAHIEEPANAAEENLAFVAGIVAGGVDPEDPHGPPAIDLPEDPIEAYGVFSAAVATALAAESQLSDTAAGPYQQQLQALTAEYLAGLTPEDLEAAAAAAGFENPELVGFTGHAPHPLAVWLDPSVPADAEVKKKIQALAQARHDALCAGQEINGKALGQWDLAATSSALPEGFDSWLAAEADLAEVQYDFDTAATVVAHFGADAKPEQIAQLLRLENRIATAQNFEPGVDYGTATAAARHHVDELLGAVTAAQLSAAVEAAKHQGQVTDAQLQTLDAHHVLQLVRASTPAAERQDIADTVAERTALLTNSATCATNVSAALEAGPIDAANAGALVQQLRAIAEVHTAAATWDTFSAAPLNQAVMQAGQTKVLAWADELKVGALRKFISDTGIATAAQASTATKSQLGKLLHGHLNSSSAVVTAVKNELPPPKAAAKPAQAPSPKPAEATQSTKPSSRFGIQHAQLVAALQQAQAAHAAVPKPMDAAAVAAWDFGPGTPANLGGTHPKTLHTGPDGTTWIAKREGKPHAGAITHTEAAASRLVARAGLPVVPVYATKVDGHPVSVQPLLAGAKPISGSASSWSQADVDEIVRLHVTSWALSNHDPHRDNVLRTSTGGLVPIDQGQSFKNFGTDKLKLGYRPSTTTVYHQVYDAHLAGQLGTGVQVNPAAAHSVIRRLEAVPDAEWRATLHTVAHAGASQNLTWVAPMRARAAKTHGIAESAVTTNQIAETFLDYAVERKQNLRRDFVEFFTGDLKIASAAALAHLGKG
;
A
#
# COMPACT_ATOMS: atom_id res chain seq x y z
N MET A 1 -69.80 13.27 12.81
CA MET A 1 -69.66 14.01 14.09
C MET A 1 -70.36 13.22 15.18
N GLY A 2 -69.65 12.98 16.28
CA GLY A 2 -70.22 12.72 17.60
C GLY A 2 -70.67 11.29 17.91
N THR A 3 -70.42 10.67 19.06
CA THR A 3 -69.48 10.82 20.19
C THR A 3 -69.99 9.88 21.29
N ASN A 4 -69.08 9.21 22.01
CA ASN A 4 -69.05 8.94 23.47
C ASN A 4 -70.24 8.22 24.17
N ALA A 5 -70.09 7.42 25.24
CA ALA A 5 -68.98 6.80 25.96
C ALA A 5 -69.55 5.91 27.12
N LYS A 6 -68.66 5.08 27.70
CA LYS A 6 -68.58 4.52 29.09
C LYS A 6 -69.29 3.21 29.54
N ALA A 7 -68.42 2.22 29.84
CA ALA A 7 -68.19 1.44 31.08
C ALA A 7 -69.11 0.26 31.54
N GLY A 8 -68.47 -0.89 31.88
CA GLY A 8 -68.91 -1.84 32.95
C GLY A 8 -68.81 -3.37 32.69
N HIS A 9 -67.74 -4.01 33.20
CA HIS A 9 -67.43 -5.43 33.57
C HIS A 9 -68.16 -6.73 33.06
N ALA A 10 -67.30 -7.68 32.59
CA ALA A 10 -67.18 -9.17 32.77
C ALA A 10 -68.38 -10.13 32.47
N ALA A 11 -68.27 -11.32 31.86
CA ALA A 11 -67.18 -12.19 31.37
C ALA A 11 -67.68 -13.23 30.30
N TYR A 12 -66.72 -13.88 29.63
CA TYR A 12 -66.67 -14.72 28.40
C TYR A 12 -67.39 -16.11 28.44
N ALA A 13 -67.59 -16.92 27.37
CA ALA A 13 -66.89 -17.10 26.08
C ALA A 13 -67.76 -17.83 25.00
N VAL A 14 -67.60 -17.52 23.69
CA VAL A 14 -67.63 -18.39 22.47
C VAL A 14 -66.93 -17.60 21.31
N ALA A 15 -66.20 -18.28 20.41
CA ALA A 15 -65.42 -17.76 19.25
C ALA A 15 -66.30 -17.09 18.13
N PRO A 16 -65.77 -16.49 17.01
CA PRO A 16 -64.39 -16.32 16.51
C PRO A 16 -64.04 -14.91 15.92
N ALA A 17 -62.82 -14.80 15.34
CA ALA A 17 -62.32 -13.81 14.36
C ALA A 17 -61.63 -12.51 14.85
N GLY A 18 -60.31 -12.46 14.64
CA GLY A 18 -59.62 -11.31 14.02
C GLY A 18 -58.94 -10.25 14.92
N ALA A 19 -57.61 -10.19 14.78
CA ALA A 19 -56.67 -9.07 15.04
C ALA A 19 -55.92 -8.97 16.39
N SER A 20 -54.58 -8.87 16.24
CA SER A 20 -53.52 -8.34 17.14
C SER A 20 -53.28 -8.95 18.53
N GLY A 21 -51.99 -9.18 18.84
CA GLY A 21 -51.45 -9.27 20.22
C GLY A 21 -50.77 -10.59 20.59
N GLU A 22 -49.46 -10.50 20.83
CA GLU A 22 -48.45 -11.41 21.43
C GLU A 22 -48.78 -12.83 21.97
N ALA A 23 -47.92 -13.76 21.51
CA ALA A 23 -47.37 -15.02 22.07
C ALA A 23 -48.27 -16.09 22.72
N PRO A 24 -48.02 -17.38 22.39
CA PRO A 24 -47.33 -18.22 23.38
C PRO A 24 -46.31 -19.24 22.81
N GLU A 25 -45.25 -19.45 23.59
CA GLU A 25 -44.38 -20.64 23.66
C GLU A 25 -45.18 -21.89 24.11
N SER A 26 -44.78 -23.15 23.93
CA SER A 26 -43.65 -23.80 23.26
C SER A 26 -43.97 -25.31 23.19
N ALA A 27 -43.85 -25.89 22.00
CA ALA A 27 -43.74 -27.34 21.79
C ALA A 27 -42.64 -27.68 20.75
N ASP A 28 -42.10 -26.67 20.07
CA ASP A 28 -41.05 -26.80 19.05
C ASP A 28 -39.63 -26.82 19.64
N ASP A 29 -39.46 -26.50 20.92
CA ASP A 29 -38.15 -26.24 21.51
C ASP A 29 -37.29 -27.51 21.70
N ALA A 30 -37.92 -28.67 21.90
CA ALA A 30 -37.19 -29.93 22.04
C ALA A 30 -36.67 -30.45 20.68
N VAL A 31 -37.39 -30.19 19.59
CA VAL A 31 -36.98 -30.58 18.24
C VAL A 31 -35.93 -29.61 17.71
N LEU A 32 -36.08 -28.31 18.01
CA LEU A 32 -35.06 -27.29 17.70
C LEU A 32 -33.78 -27.45 18.51
N GLN A 33 -33.84 -27.89 19.78
CA GLN A 33 -32.63 -28.19 20.55
C GLN A 33 -31.91 -29.46 20.05
N HIS A 34 -32.64 -30.46 19.56
CA HIS A 34 -32.02 -31.63 18.94
C HIS A 34 -31.43 -31.30 17.55
N LEU A 35 -32.11 -30.48 16.74
CA LEU A 35 -31.54 -29.97 15.48
C LEU A 35 -30.38 -29.01 15.71
N ALA A 36 -30.39 -28.19 16.76
CA ALA A 36 -29.29 -27.30 17.11
C ALA A 36 -28.05 -28.09 17.62
N ALA A 37 -28.26 -29.20 18.32
CA ALA A 37 -27.18 -30.10 18.73
C ALA A 37 -26.59 -30.88 17.54
N VAL A 38 -27.42 -31.26 16.55
CA VAL A 38 -26.96 -31.95 15.33
C VAL A 38 -26.31 -30.97 14.33
N CYS A 39 -26.78 -29.72 14.25
CA CYS A 39 -26.14 -28.67 13.45
C CYS A 39 -24.89 -28.05 14.11
N ALA A 40 -24.59 -28.39 15.37
CA ALA A 40 -23.34 -28.03 16.05
C ALA A 40 -22.17 -28.97 15.71
N HIS A 41 -22.41 -30.03 14.93
CA HIS A 41 -21.39 -30.87 14.33
C HIS A 41 -21.55 -30.88 12.81
N ILE A 42 -21.19 -29.75 12.19
CA ILE A 42 -20.46 -29.83 10.95
C ILE A 42 -19.01 -29.85 11.40
N GLU A 43 -18.39 -31.03 11.36
CA GLU A 43 -16.93 -31.10 11.37
C GLU A 43 -16.44 -30.23 10.21
N GLU A 44 -15.96 -29.03 10.55
CA GLU A 44 -15.00 -28.30 9.72
C GLU A 44 -13.82 -29.25 9.43
N PRO A 45 -13.01 -29.02 8.38
CA PRO A 45 -11.88 -29.89 8.03
C PRO A 45 -10.74 -29.94 9.09
N ALA A 46 -11.03 -29.55 10.34
CA ALA A 46 -10.19 -29.49 11.51
C ALA A 46 -9.33 -30.74 11.72
N ASN A 47 -9.83 -31.94 11.40
CA ASN A 47 -9.05 -33.17 11.58
C ASN A 47 -7.72 -33.16 10.81
N ALA A 48 -7.70 -32.69 9.55
CA ALA A 48 -6.47 -32.69 8.75
C ALA A 48 -5.47 -31.60 9.18
N ALA A 49 -5.96 -30.44 9.60
CA ALA A 49 -5.09 -29.35 10.08
C ALA A 49 -4.49 -29.69 11.44
N GLU A 50 -5.30 -30.21 12.37
CA GLU A 50 -4.84 -30.69 13.68
C GLU A 50 -3.87 -31.86 13.53
N GLU A 51 -4.14 -32.83 12.65
CA GLU A 51 -3.21 -33.91 12.31
C GLU A 51 -1.88 -33.36 11.75
N ASN A 52 -1.91 -32.36 10.86
CA ASN A 52 -0.70 -31.73 10.32
C ASN A 52 0.10 -30.97 11.39
N LEU A 53 -0.58 -30.30 12.32
CA LEU A 53 0.07 -29.58 13.42
C LEU A 53 0.67 -30.56 14.44
N ALA A 54 -0.03 -31.65 14.74
CA ALA A 54 0.45 -32.74 15.57
C ALA A 54 1.63 -33.47 14.91
N PHE A 55 1.61 -33.62 13.58
CA PHE A 55 2.72 -34.18 12.82
C PHE A 55 3.95 -33.29 12.88
N VAL A 56 3.81 -31.97 12.70
CA VAL A 56 4.91 -31.01 12.89
C VAL A 56 5.43 -31.08 14.34
N ALA A 57 4.54 -31.12 15.34
CA ALA A 57 4.92 -31.24 16.74
C ALA A 57 5.68 -32.55 17.05
N GLY A 58 5.29 -33.67 16.45
CA GLY A 58 5.99 -34.94 16.56
C GLY A 58 7.39 -34.90 15.96
N ILE A 59 7.57 -34.17 14.84
CA ILE A 59 8.91 -33.91 14.27
C ILE A 59 9.75 -33.07 15.24
N VAL A 60 9.19 -31.99 15.81
CA VAL A 60 9.89 -31.14 16.80
C VAL A 60 10.28 -31.92 18.06
N ALA A 61 9.47 -32.90 18.48
CA ALA A 61 9.74 -33.79 19.61
C ALA A 61 10.75 -34.92 19.29
N GLY A 62 11.42 -34.89 18.14
CA GLY A 62 12.42 -35.91 17.75
C GLY A 62 11.80 -37.22 17.26
N GLY A 63 10.61 -37.15 16.65
CA GLY A 63 9.90 -38.29 16.08
C GLY A 63 9.06 -39.07 17.11
N VAL A 64 8.98 -38.58 18.35
CA VAL A 64 8.18 -39.16 19.43
C VAL A 64 6.77 -38.59 19.40
N ASP A 65 5.76 -39.42 19.71
CA ASP A 65 4.38 -38.96 19.88
C ASP A 65 4.29 -38.03 21.11
N PRO A 66 3.85 -36.76 20.96
CA PRO A 66 3.66 -35.85 22.09
C PRO A 66 2.69 -36.37 23.16
N GLU A 67 1.74 -37.25 22.79
CA GLU A 67 0.78 -37.89 23.70
C GLU A 67 1.31 -39.18 24.35
N ASP A 68 2.40 -39.78 23.81
CA ASP A 68 3.11 -40.92 24.41
C ASP A 68 4.66 -40.74 24.38
N PRO A 69 5.21 -39.89 25.27
CA PRO A 69 6.64 -39.55 25.28
C PRO A 69 7.60 -40.71 25.66
N HIS A 70 7.07 -41.87 26.03
CA HIS A 70 7.83 -43.05 26.46
C HIS A 70 7.67 -44.25 25.51
N GLY A 71 6.88 -44.10 24.43
CA GLY A 71 6.76 -45.07 23.34
C GLY A 71 7.95 -45.03 22.36
N PRO A 72 8.06 -46.02 21.45
CA PRO A 72 9.02 -45.95 20.34
C PRO A 72 8.67 -44.78 19.39
N PRO A 73 9.64 -44.22 18.64
CA PRO A 73 9.38 -43.11 17.72
C PRO A 73 8.25 -43.45 16.74
N ALA A 74 7.25 -42.57 16.66
CA ALA A 74 6.10 -42.68 15.77
C ALA A 74 6.43 -42.20 14.35
N ILE A 75 7.46 -41.36 14.19
CA ILE A 75 7.95 -40.84 12.91
C ILE A 75 9.43 -41.21 12.79
N ASP A 76 9.79 -41.90 11.71
CA ASP A 76 11.19 -42.20 11.38
C ASP A 76 11.85 -40.94 10.80
N LEU A 77 12.64 -40.25 11.62
CA LEU A 77 13.36 -39.05 11.21
C LEU A 77 14.76 -39.42 10.72
N PRO A 78 15.21 -38.84 9.59
CA PRO A 78 16.59 -39.01 9.14
C PRO A 78 17.60 -38.58 10.22
N GLU A 79 18.70 -39.33 10.36
CA GLU A 79 19.83 -38.92 11.21
C GLU A 79 20.61 -37.74 10.61
N ASP A 80 20.50 -37.51 9.30
CA ASP A 80 21.10 -36.36 8.60
C ASP A 80 20.26 -35.09 8.85
N PRO A 81 20.85 -34.01 9.42
CA PRO A 81 20.15 -32.77 9.72
C PRO A 81 19.57 -32.06 8.49
N ILE A 82 20.18 -32.21 7.30
CA ILE A 82 19.67 -31.63 6.05
C ILE A 82 18.40 -32.36 5.61
N GLU A 83 18.44 -33.69 5.61
CA GLU A 83 17.27 -34.52 5.27
C GLU A 83 16.15 -34.33 6.30
N ALA A 84 16.50 -34.26 7.59
CA ALA A 84 15.55 -33.98 8.67
C ALA A 84 14.89 -32.59 8.52
N TYR A 85 15.67 -31.55 8.16
CA TYR A 85 15.12 -30.23 7.86
C TYR A 85 14.21 -30.24 6.62
N GLY A 86 14.55 -31.03 5.59
CA GLY A 86 13.70 -31.21 4.41
C GLY A 86 12.33 -31.80 4.75
N VAL A 87 12.30 -32.85 5.60
CA VAL A 87 11.07 -33.46 6.11
C VAL A 87 10.26 -32.46 6.95
N PHE A 88 10.92 -31.73 7.84
CA PHE A 88 10.31 -30.67 8.66
C PHE A 88 9.71 -29.55 7.79
N SER A 89 10.45 -29.03 6.82
CA SER A 89 10.03 -27.95 5.93
C SER A 89 8.81 -28.35 5.08
N ALA A 90 8.79 -29.58 4.56
CA ALA A 90 7.64 -30.11 3.83
C ALA A 90 6.39 -30.28 4.71
N ALA A 91 6.58 -30.70 5.98
CA ALA A 91 5.49 -30.79 6.95
C ALA A 91 4.91 -29.41 7.29
N VAL A 92 5.75 -28.39 7.50
CA VAL A 92 5.32 -27.01 7.72
C VAL A 92 4.61 -26.44 6.49
N ALA A 93 5.10 -26.69 5.28
CA ALA A 93 4.43 -26.25 4.05
C ALA A 93 3.02 -26.88 3.91
N THR A 94 2.88 -28.16 4.29
CA THR A 94 1.58 -28.86 4.31
C THR A 94 0.65 -28.26 5.38
N ALA A 95 1.18 -27.93 6.56
CA ALA A 95 0.45 -27.25 7.62
C ALA A 95 -0.03 -25.84 7.19
N LEU A 96 0.84 -25.04 6.55
CA LEU A 96 0.46 -23.71 6.00
C LEU A 96 -0.61 -23.82 4.91
N ALA A 97 -0.56 -24.86 4.06
CA ALA A 97 -1.60 -25.08 3.06
C ALA A 97 -2.95 -25.44 3.72
N ALA A 98 -2.92 -26.24 4.80
CA ALA A 98 -4.10 -26.58 5.59
C ALA A 98 -4.68 -25.38 6.34
N GLU A 99 -3.84 -24.43 6.78
CA GLU A 99 -4.27 -23.16 7.41
C GLU A 99 -5.26 -22.39 6.52
N SER A 100 -5.06 -22.41 5.20
CA SER A 100 -5.96 -21.73 4.24
C SER A 100 -7.39 -22.32 4.18
N GLN A 101 -7.58 -23.52 4.74
CA GLN A 101 -8.86 -24.22 4.82
C GLN A 101 -9.52 -24.09 6.21
N LEU A 102 -8.83 -23.46 7.17
CA LEU A 102 -9.34 -23.20 8.52
C LEU A 102 -10.24 -21.96 8.55
N SER A 103 -11.20 -21.98 9.48
CA SER A 103 -11.96 -20.79 9.83
C SER A 103 -11.06 -19.73 10.47
N ASP A 104 -11.41 -18.45 10.32
CA ASP A 104 -10.61 -17.31 10.80
C ASP A 104 -10.31 -17.35 12.32
N THR A 105 -11.15 -18.04 13.11
CA THR A 105 -10.95 -18.25 14.55
C THR A 105 -9.93 -19.34 14.88
N ALA A 106 -9.77 -20.34 14.02
CA ALA A 106 -8.82 -21.43 14.18
C ALA A 106 -7.47 -21.10 13.53
N ALA A 107 -7.47 -20.35 12.42
CA ALA A 107 -6.25 -20.01 11.67
C ALA A 107 -5.24 -19.20 12.49
N GLY A 108 -5.67 -18.22 13.29
CA GLY A 108 -4.75 -17.41 14.11
C GLY A 108 -3.98 -18.22 15.17
N PRO A 109 -4.66 -18.96 16.06
CA PRO A 109 -4.02 -19.87 17.00
C PRO A 109 -3.18 -20.95 16.31
N TYR A 110 -3.66 -21.48 15.19
CA TYR A 110 -2.95 -22.45 14.37
C TYR A 110 -1.61 -21.91 13.87
N GLN A 111 -1.63 -20.70 13.28
CA GLN A 111 -0.42 -20.03 12.77
C GLN A 111 0.57 -19.72 13.89
N GLN A 112 0.07 -19.26 15.06
CA GLN A 112 0.91 -19.01 16.23
C GLN A 112 1.57 -20.29 16.75
N GLN A 113 0.82 -21.40 16.79
CA GLN A 113 1.34 -22.69 17.23
C GLN A 113 2.35 -23.24 16.22
N LEU A 114 2.07 -23.10 14.92
CA LEU A 114 3.01 -23.48 13.85
C LEU A 114 4.30 -22.66 13.92
N GLN A 115 4.22 -21.34 14.11
CA GLN A 115 5.39 -20.46 14.30
C GLN A 115 6.18 -20.78 15.58
N ALA A 116 5.50 -21.17 16.65
CA ALA A 116 6.18 -21.61 17.88
C ALA A 116 6.95 -22.91 17.64
N LEU A 117 6.32 -23.88 16.97
CA LEU A 117 6.95 -25.15 16.60
C LEU A 117 8.13 -24.93 15.65
N THR A 118 8.00 -24.03 14.66
CA THR A 118 9.12 -23.75 13.74
C THR A 118 10.27 -23.05 14.43
N ALA A 119 9.99 -22.09 15.30
CA ALA A 119 11.00 -21.43 16.10
C ALA A 119 11.71 -22.41 17.07
N GLU A 120 10.96 -23.33 17.68
CA GLU A 120 11.51 -24.35 18.58
C GLU A 120 12.42 -25.33 17.86
N TYR A 121 11.98 -25.88 16.72
CA TYR A 121 12.78 -26.78 15.90
C TYR A 121 14.10 -26.11 15.47
N LEU A 122 14.02 -24.90 14.91
CA LEU A 122 15.19 -24.18 14.39
C LEU A 122 16.13 -23.69 15.49
N ALA A 123 15.62 -23.43 16.70
CA ALA A 123 16.45 -23.12 17.87
C ALA A 123 17.17 -24.36 18.43
N GLY A 124 16.67 -25.57 18.13
CA GLY A 124 17.29 -26.83 18.52
C GLY A 124 18.45 -27.26 17.62
N LEU A 125 18.59 -26.67 16.42
CA LEU A 125 19.68 -26.94 15.49
C LEU A 125 20.97 -26.24 15.94
N THR A 126 22.11 -26.89 15.71
CA THR A 126 23.41 -26.25 15.94
C THR A 126 23.69 -25.20 14.85
N PRO A 127 24.59 -24.22 15.08
CA PRO A 127 25.01 -23.29 14.02
C PRO A 127 25.49 -24.00 12.75
N GLU A 128 26.24 -25.10 12.91
CA GLU A 128 26.75 -25.92 11.82
C GLU A 128 25.59 -26.58 11.03
N ASP A 129 24.56 -27.10 11.73
CA ASP A 129 23.36 -27.65 11.08
C ASP A 129 22.55 -26.58 10.34
N LEU A 130 22.44 -25.37 10.92
CA LEU A 130 21.76 -24.23 10.29
C LEU A 130 22.51 -23.76 9.04
N GLU A 131 23.84 -23.75 9.07
CA GLU A 131 24.67 -23.42 7.91
C GLU A 131 24.48 -24.45 6.79
N ALA A 132 24.55 -25.73 7.12
CA ALA A 132 24.37 -26.83 6.17
C ALA A 132 22.95 -26.84 5.54
N ALA A 133 21.91 -26.66 6.36
CA ALA A 133 20.53 -26.59 5.89
C ALA A 133 20.26 -25.34 5.02
N ALA A 134 20.84 -24.19 5.39
CA ALA A 134 20.74 -22.95 4.60
C ALA A 134 21.43 -23.10 3.24
N ALA A 135 22.64 -23.65 3.20
CA ALA A 135 23.35 -23.93 1.95
C ALA A 135 22.53 -24.87 1.04
N ALA A 136 22.00 -25.97 1.59
CA ALA A 136 21.17 -26.93 0.85
C ALA A 136 19.86 -26.30 0.32
N ALA A 137 19.31 -25.32 1.03
CA ALA A 137 18.15 -24.54 0.62
C ALA A 137 18.46 -23.35 -0.31
N GLY A 138 19.74 -23.15 -0.69
CA GLY A 138 20.18 -22.14 -1.65
C GLY A 138 20.58 -20.79 -1.04
N PHE A 139 20.83 -20.71 0.27
CA PHE A 139 21.43 -19.54 0.90
C PHE A 139 22.93 -19.46 0.55
N GLU A 140 23.39 -18.31 0.08
CA GLU A 140 24.79 -18.12 -0.29
C GLU A 140 25.59 -17.58 0.92
N ASN A 141 26.76 -18.18 1.18
CA ASN A 141 27.69 -17.81 2.25
C ASN A 141 27.10 -17.84 3.68
N PRO A 142 26.50 -18.97 4.11
CA PRO A 142 25.85 -19.07 5.42
C PRO A 142 26.79 -18.80 6.61
N GLU A 143 28.07 -19.12 6.50
CA GLU A 143 29.09 -18.93 7.54
C GLU A 143 29.35 -17.45 7.84
N LEU A 144 28.97 -16.55 6.92
CA LEU A 144 29.16 -15.11 7.03
C LEU A 144 28.01 -14.41 7.76
N VAL A 145 27.09 -15.16 8.35
CA VAL A 145 26.05 -14.64 9.25
C VAL A 145 26.02 -15.42 10.56
N GLY A 146 25.43 -14.85 11.61
CA GLY A 146 25.24 -15.57 12.88
C GLY A 146 26.46 -15.70 13.82
N PHE A 147 27.70 -15.49 13.37
CA PHE A 147 28.91 -15.54 14.20
C PHE A 147 28.98 -14.53 15.38
N THR A 148 28.03 -13.60 15.47
CA THR A 148 27.92 -12.64 16.59
C THR A 148 27.21 -13.21 17.82
N GLY A 149 26.62 -14.41 17.72
CA GLY A 149 25.97 -15.11 18.83
C GLY A 149 24.64 -14.50 19.30
N HIS A 150 24.05 -13.58 18.54
CA HIS A 150 22.73 -13.01 18.85
C HIS A 150 21.63 -14.00 18.49
N ALA A 151 20.70 -14.23 19.42
CA ALA A 151 19.48 -15.00 19.19
C ALA A 151 18.31 -14.09 18.74
N PRO A 152 17.43 -14.54 17.83
CA PRO A 152 17.53 -15.80 17.07
C PRO A 152 18.68 -15.76 16.05
N HIS A 153 19.26 -16.94 15.77
CA HIS A 153 20.31 -17.06 14.75
C HIS A 153 19.77 -16.55 13.40
N PRO A 154 20.50 -15.70 12.64
CA PRO A 154 20.00 -15.17 11.37
C PRO A 154 19.58 -16.25 10.37
N LEU A 155 20.32 -17.37 10.30
CA LEU A 155 19.93 -18.50 9.45
C LEU A 155 18.66 -19.20 9.93
N ALA A 156 18.37 -19.23 11.24
CA ALA A 156 17.09 -19.76 11.73
C ALA A 156 15.92 -18.89 11.26
N VAL A 157 16.09 -17.56 11.22
CA VAL A 157 15.07 -16.65 10.68
C VAL A 157 14.91 -16.81 9.16
N TRP A 158 16.00 -17.06 8.44
CA TRP A 158 15.96 -17.27 6.99
C TRP A 158 15.36 -18.63 6.61
N LEU A 159 15.71 -19.69 7.35
CA LEU A 159 15.23 -21.07 7.16
C LEU A 159 13.78 -21.28 7.61
N ASP A 160 13.16 -20.35 8.34
CA ASP A 160 11.80 -20.52 8.84
C ASP A 160 10.78 -20.63 7.68
N PRO A 161 10.17 -21.81 7.44
CA PRO A 161 9.23 -22.00 6.33
C PRO A 161 7.90 -21.29 6.58
N SER A 162 7.60 -20.91 7.83
CA SER A 162 6.41 -20.11 8.18
C SER A 162 6.54 -18.64 7.79
N VAL A 163 7.75 -18.18 7.48
CA VAL A 163 8.05 -16.84 6.98
C VAL A 163 8.09 -16.87 5.44
N PRO A 164 7.34 -16.00 4.75
CA PRO A 164 7.34 -15.93 3.29
C PRO A 164 8.75 -15.81 2.68
N ALA A 165 8.99 -16.48 1.56
CA ALA A 165 10.29 -16.50 0.90
C ALA A 165 10.76 -15.11 0.43
N ASP A 166 9.82 -14.23 0.06
CA ASP A 166 10.06 -12.86 -0.41
C ASP A 166 10.11 -11.82 0.73
N ALA A 167 10.02 -12.25 1.98
CA ALA A 167 10.03 -11.35 3.12
C ALA A 167 11.34 -10.54 3.19
N GLU A 168 11.20 -9.22 3.40
CA GLU A 168 12.32 -8.28 3.52
C GLU A 168 13.40 -8.71 4.53
N VAL A 169 13.00 -9.41 5.60
CA VAL A 169 13.94 -9.94 6.59
C VAL A 169 14.87 -11.00 5.98
N LYS A 170 14.35 -11.91 5.15
CA LYS A 170 15.15 -12.95 4.47
C LYS A 170 16.09 -12.32 3.45
N LYS A 171 15.59 -11.37 2.65
CA LYS A 171 16.41 -10.59 1.69
C LYS A 171 17.57 -9.86 2.36
N LYS A 172 17.33 -9.21 3.50
CA LYS A 172 18.37 -8.50 4.25
C LYS A 172 19.44 -9.42 4.83
N ILE A 173 19.06 -10.62 5.27
CA ILE A 173 20.02 -11.61 5.80
C ILE A 173 20.92 -12.12 4.68
N GLN A 174 20.36 -12.45 3.50
CA GLN A 174 21.13 -12.83 2.31
C GLN A 174 22.04 -11.69 1.83
N ALA A 175 21.51 -10.47 1.73
CA ALA A 175 22.29 -9.30 1.31
C ALA A 175 23.44 -8.99 2.28
N LEU A 176 23.25 -9.22 3.58
CA LEU A 176 24.30 -9.06 4.58
C LEU A 176 25.40 -10.12 4.44
N ALA A 177 25.04 -11.38 4.17
CA ALA A 177 26.00 -12.45 3.89
C ALA A 177 26.84 -12.10 2.65
N GLN A 178 26.18 -11.67 1.57
CA GLN A 178 26.86 -11.24 0.34
C GLN A 178 27.79 -10.06 0.56
N ALA A 179 27.32 -8.99 1.23
CA ALA A 179 28.15 -7.81 1.50
C ALA A 179 29.41 -8.15 2.33
N ARG A 180 29.32 -9.12 3.24
CA ARG A 180 30.47 -9.60 4.01
C ARG A 180 31.41 -10.46 3.18
N HIS A 181 30.87 -11.28 2.27
CA HIS A 181 31.65 -12.04 1.32
C HIS A 181 32.44 -11.08 0.42
N ASP A 182 31.78 -10.06 -0.14
CA ASP A 182 32.40 -9.04 -0.98
C ASP A 182 33.52 -8.29 -0.22
N ALA A 183 33.28 -7.95 1.05
CA ALA A 183 34.30 -7.32 1.90
C ALA A 183 35.52 -8.22 2.14
N LEU A 184 35.33 -9.52 2.38
CA LEU A 184 36.43 -10.49 2.51
C LEU A 184 37.25 -10.59 1.22
N CYS A 185 36.57 -10.60 0.07
CA CYS A 185 37.22 -10.64 -1.25
C CYS A 185 37.98 -9.34 -1.56
N ALA A 186 37.52 -8.20 -1.04
CA ALA A 186 38.23 -6.92 -1.07
C ALA A 186 39.42 -6.86 -0.09
N GLY A 187 39.78 -7.97 0.56
CA GLY A 187 40.90 -8.06 1.49
C GLY A 187 40.62 -7.48 2.88
N GLN A 188 39.35 -7.19 3.20
CA GLN A 188 38.96 -6.79 4.55
C GLN A 188 38.80 -8.03 5.44
N GLU A 189 38.88 -7.84 6.75
CA GLU A 189 38.63 -8.91 7.72
C GLU A 189 37.18 -8.84 8.21
N ILE A 190 36.48 -9.99 8.20
CA ILE A 190 35.19 -10.14 8.85
C ILE A 190 35.40 -10.96 10.11
N ASN A 191 34.91 -10.44 11.25
CA ASN A 191 35.09 -11.06 12.56
C ASN A 191 36.57 -11.38 12.91
N GLY A 192 37.51 -10.53 12.46
CA GLY A 192 38.95 -10.71 12.68
C GLY A 192 39.57 -11.89 11.91
N LYS A 193 38.85 -12.42 10.91
CA LYS A 193 39.30 -13.45 9.99
C LYS A 193 39.40 -12.88 8.58
N ALA A 194 40.55 -13.08 7.94
CA ALA A 194 40.72 -12.87 6.51
C ALA A 194 40.07 -14.02 5.73
N LEU A 195 39.83 -13.82 4.44
CA LEU A 195 39.10 -14.76 3.59
C LEU A 195 39.63 -16.20 3.64
N GLY A 196 40.95 -16.41 3.57
CA GLY A 196 41.56 -17.75 3.65
C GLY A 196 41.48 -18.43 5.02
N GLN A 197 40.83 -17.80 5.99
CA GLN A 197 40.54 -18.36 7.32
C GLN A 197 39.06 -18.71 7.52
N TRP A 198 38.23 -18.46 6.49
CA TRP A 198 36.86 -18.92 6.40
C TRP A 198 36.79 -20.18 5.54
N ASP A 199 35.97 -21.14 5.94
CA ASP A 199 35.66 -22.35 5.18
C ASP A 199 34.37 -22.10 4.41
N LEU A 200 34.45 -21.27 3.35
CA LEU A 200 33.29 -20.91 2.53
C LEU A 200 33.12 -21.96 1.44
N ALA A 201 31.92 -22.53 1.34
CA ALA A 201 31.58 -23.43 0.25
C ALA A 201 31.71 -22.71 -1.11
N ALA A 202 32.31 -23.38 -2.09
CA ALA A 202 32.37 -22.92 -3.46
C ALA A 202 30.95 -22.81 -4.03
N THR A 203 30.36 -21.62 -4.03
CA THR A 203 29.04 -21.42 -4.64
C THR A 203 29.21 -21.42 -6.15
N SER A 204 28.97 -22.58 -6.76
CA SER A 204 28.69 -22.66 -8.20
C SER A 204 27.37 -21.96 -8.49
N SER A 205 27.37 -20.63 -8.50
CA SER A 205 26.25 -19.86 -9.02
C SER A 205 26.08 -20.23 -10.50
N ALA A 206 24.86 -20.59 -10.88
CA ALA A 206 24.56 -20.81 -12.29
C ALA A 206 24.84 -19.51 -13.04
N LEU A 207 25.63 -19.59 -14.11
CA LEU A 207 25.98 -18.40 -14.88
C LEU A 207 24.72 -17.77 -15.47
N PRO A 208 24.64 -16.43 -15.55
CA PRO A 208 23.51 -15.76 -16.17
C PRO A 208 23.34 -16.14 -17.64
N GLU A 209 22.12 -16.03 -18.16
CA GLU A 209 21.84 -16.27 -19.57
C GLU A 209 22.73 -15.41 -20.48
N GLY A 210 23.33 -16.03 -21.51
CA GLY A 210 24.27 -15.38 -22.42
C GLY A 210 25.74 -15.43 -21.97
N PHE A 211 26.05 -16.08 -20.85
CA PHE A 211 27.43 -16.33 -20.40
C PHE A 211 27.76 -17.81 -20.37
N ASP A 212 28.88 -18.18 -20.98
CA ASP A 212 29.40 -19.54 -21.00
C ASP A 212 30.58 -19.68 -20.04
N SER A 213 30.63 -20.80 -19.32
CA SER A 213 31.80 -21.13 -18.51
C SER A 213 32.97 -21.60 -19.36
N TRP A 214 34.17 -21.47 -18.81
CA TRP A 214 35.37 -22.05 -19.41
C TRP A 214 36.23 -22.71 -18.33
N LEU A 215 36.92 -23.77 -18.71
CA LEU A 215 37.82 -24.49 -17.81
C LEU A 215 39.16 -23.78 -17.69
N ALA A 216 39.60 -23.50 -16.47
CA ALA A 216 40.83 -22.77 -16.17
C ALA A 216 41.68 -23.48 -15.09
N ALA A 217 43.00 -23.43 -15.24
CA ALA A 217 43.94 -23.65 -14.15
C ALA A 217 44.10 -22.43 -13.28
N GLU A 218 44.64 -22.60 -12.07
CA GLU A 218 45.09 -21.47 -11.24
C GLU A 218 46.08 -20.56 -11.99
N ALA A 219 46.96 -21.14 -12.81
CA ALA A 219 47.89 -20.37 -13.64
C ALA A 219 47.17 -19.56 -14.73
N ASP A 220 46.12 -20.13 -15.35
CA ASP A 220 45.32 -19.42 -16.36
C ASP A 220 44.53 -18.28 -15.71
N LEU A 221 43.97 -18.51 -14.51
CA LEU A 221 43.27 -17.48 -13.75
C LEU A 221 44.22 -16.36 -13.33
N ALA A 222 45.42 -16.69 -12.86
CA ALA A 222 46.43 -15.70 -12.48
C ALA A 222 46.88 -14.83 -13.67
N GLU A 223 46.97 -15.41 -14.88
CA GLU A 223 47.23 -14.64 -16.10
C GLU A 223 46.09 -13.68 -16.42
N VAL A 224 44.84 -14.14 -16.35
CA VAL A 224 43.66 -13.29 -16.57
C VAL A 224 43.55 -12.18 -15.51
N GLN A 225 43.88 -12.46 -14.25
CA GLN A 225 43.93 -11.46 -13.17
C GLN A 225 45.01 -10.40 -13.42
N TYR A 226 46.20 -10.80 -13.87
CA TYR A 226 47.25 -9.85 -14.23
C TYR A 226 46.83 -8.92 -15.38
N ASP A 227 46.19 -9.48 -16.41
CA ASP A 227 45.64 -8.71 -17.52
C ASP A 227 44.52 -7.78 -17.06
N PHE A 228 43.66 -8.25 -16.13
CA PHE A 228 42.60 -7.46 -15.51
C PHE A 228 43.17 -6.25 -14.77
N ASP A 229 44.14 -6.44 -13.88
CA ASP A 229 44.77 -5.36 -13.11
C ASP A 229 45.46 -4.35 -14.02
N THR A 230 46.07 -4.82 -15.11
CA THR A 230 46.67 -3.96 -16.14
C THR A 230 45.60 -3.11 -16.83
N ALA A 231 44.49 -3.71 -17.24
CA ALA A 231 43.37 -3.00 -17.85
C ALA A 231 42.71 -2.02 -16.86
N ALA A 232 42.55 -2.41 -15.60
CA ALA A 232 42.00 -1.58 -14.53
C ALA A 232 42.87 -0.35 -14.29
N THR A 233 44.21 -0.52 -14.27
CA THR A 233 45.16 0.60 -14.16
C THR A 233 45.03 1.57 -15.33
N VAL A 234 44.83 1.06 -16.55
CA VAL A 234 44.60 1.90 -17.74
C VAL A 234 43.30 2.70 -17.59
N VAL A 235 42.19 2.05 -17.21
CA VAL A 235 40.91 2.73 -17.00
C VAL A 235 40.99 3.74 -15.87
N ALA A 236 41.64 3.41 -14.75
CA ALA A 236 41.87 4.32 -13.62
C ALA A 236 42.70 5.56 -14.02
N HIS A 237 43.72 5.37 -14.87
CA HIS A 237 44.57 6.46 -15.34
C HIS A 237 43.79 7.48 -16.19
N PHE A 238 42.91 7.00 -17.07
CA PHE A 238 42.12 7.87 -17.96
C PHE A 238 40.81 8.35 -17.31
N GLY A 239 40.27 7.64 -16.32
CA GLY A 239 39.04 7.99 -15.62
C GLY A 239 37.88 8.26 -16.58
N ALA A 240 37.31 9.46 -16.52
CA ALA A 240 36.22 9.89 -17.42
C ALA A 240 36.60 9.89 -18.91
N ASP A 241 37.91 9.98 -19.24
CA ASP A 241 38.41 9.98 -20.61
C ASP A 241 38.76 8.56 -21.13
N ALA A 242 38.49 7.51 -20.33
CA ALA A 242 38.72 6.13 -20.75
C ALA A 242 37.89 5.81 -22.00
N LYS A 243 38.56 5.23 -23.01
CA LYS A 243 37.94 4.89 -24.29
C LYS A 243 36.99 3.70 -24.14
N PRO A 244 35.93 3.61 -24.96
CA PRO A 244 34.98 2.50 -24.89
C PRO A 244 35.63 1.12 -25.02
N GLU A 245 36.67 0.99 -25.84
CA GLU A 245 37.39 -0.28 -26.03
C GLU A 245 38.19 -0.69 -24.79
N GLN A 246 38.67 0.27 -24.00
CA GLN A 246 39.39 0.01 -22.75
C GLN A 246 38.44 -0.50 -21.68
N ILE A 247 37.25 0.08 -21.58
CA ILE A 247 36.20 -0.37 -20.66
C ILE A 247 35.67 -1.74 -21.10
N ALA A 248 35.45 -1.97 -22.40
CA ALA A 248 35.05 -3.27 -22.91
C ALA A 248 36.11 -4.36 -22.65
N GLN A 249 37.40 -4.01 -22.70
CA GLN A 249 38.48 -4.92 -22.32
C GLN A 249 38.44 -5.26 -20.82
N LEU A 250 38.24 -4.27 -19.95
CA LEU A 250 38.13 -4.47 -18.51
C LEU A 250 36.97 -5.42 -18.17
N LEU A 251 35.76 -5.13 -18.68
CA LEU A 251 34.56 -5.94 -18.42
C LEU A 251 34.67 -7.35 -18.98
N ARG A 252 35.31 -7.52 -20.15
CA ARG A 252 35.58 -8.85 -20.69
C ARG A 252 36.53 -9.67 -19.82
N LEU A 253 37.55 -9.03 -19.23
CA LEU A 253 38.47 -9.70 -18.32
C LEU A 253 37.79 -10.04 -16.98
N GLU A 254 36.99 -9.13 -16.43
CA GLU A 254 36.12 -9.41 -15.27
C GLU A 254 35.22 -10.62 -15.55
N ASN A 255 34.51 -10.62 -16.68
CA ASN A 255 33.65 -11.73 -17.06
C ASN A 255 34.42 -13.04 -17.22
N ARG A 256 35.65 -12.98 -17.73
CA ARG A 256 36.50 -14.17 -17.87
C ARG A 256 36.96 -14.73 -16.52
N ILE A 257 37.17 -13.87 -15.52
CA ILE A 257 37.38 -14.29 -14.12
C ILE A 257 36.10 -14.93 -13.58
N ALA A 258 34.96 -14.26 -13.76
CA ALA A 258 33.65 -14.68 -13.24
C ALA A 258 33.13 -15.99 -13.84
N THR A 259 33.47 -16.30 -15.09
CA THR A 259 33.02 -17.53 -15.77
C THR A 259 34.05 -18.66 -15.75
N ALA A 260 35.20 -18.46 -15.09
CA ALA A 260 36.22 -19.50 -14.95
C ALA A 260 35.73 -20.61 -14.00
N GLN A 261 35.93 -21.86 -14.41
CA GLN A 261 35.66 -23.05 -13.60
C GLN A 261 36.95 -23.87 -13.48
N ASN A 262 37.32 -24.27 -12.26
CA ASN A 262 38.49 -25.10 -12.05
C ASN A 262 38.22 -26.56 -12.48
N PHE A 263 39.24 -27.25 -12.99
CA PHE A 263 39.20 -28.69 -13.28
C PHE A 263 39.31 -29.57 -12.02
N GLU A 264 39.85 -29.04 -10.93
CA GLU A 264 39.96 -29.74 -9.65
C GLU A 264 38.72 -29.49 -8.78
N PRO A 265 38.04 -30.55 -8.30
CA PRO A 265 36.94 -30.42 -7.37
C PRO A 265 37.40 -29.73 -6.08
N GLY A 266 36.70 -28.66 -5.66
CA GLY A 266 36.91 -27.98 -4.39
C GLY A 266 37.73 -26.68 -4.44
N VAL A 267 38.22 -26.26 -5.62
CA VAL A 267 38.87 -24.94 -5.79
C VAL A 267 37.85 -23.94 -6.33
N ASP A 268 37.57 -22.91 -5.53
CA ASP A 268 36.64 -21.82 -5.88
C ASP A 268 37.38 -20.59 -6.41
N TYR A 269 36.81 -19.96 -7.43
CA TYR A 269 37.25 -18.68 -7.98
C TYR A 269 36.32 -17.52 -7.59
N GLY A 270 35.33 -17.75 -6.70
CA GLY A 270 34.43 -16.73 -6.17
C GLY A 270 35.15 -15.54 -5.56
N THR A 271 36.27 -15.78 -4.86
CA THR A 271 37.15 -14.70 -4.34
C THR A 271 37.64 -13.77 -5.44
N ALA A 272 38.20 -14.34 -6.50
CA ALA A 272 38.74 -13.59 -7.63
C ALA A 272 37.63 -12.81 -8.33
N THR A 273 36.47 -13.44 -8.47
CA THR A 273 35.27 -12.87 -9.08
C THR A 273 34.78 -11.65 -8.32
N ALA A 274 34.64 -11.76 -6.99
CA ALA A 274 34.18 -10.67 -6.15
C ALA A 274 35.19 -9.52 -6.07
N ALA A 275 36.50 -9.82 -6.02
CA ALA A 275 37.55 -8.79 -6.07
C ALA A 275 37.55 -8.01 -7.39
N ALA A 276 37.46 -8.71 -8.53
CA ALA A 276 37.36 -8.08 -9.84
C ALA A 276 36.09 -7.24 -9.97
N ARG A 277 34.96 -7.75 -9.46
CA ARG A 277 33.68 -7.04 -9.43
C ARG A 277 33.78 -5.72 -8.67
N HIS A 278 34.30 -5.75 -7.45
CA HIS A 278 34.47 -4.56 -6.62
C HIS A 278 35.33 -3.51 -7.32
N HIS A 279 36.45 -3.92 -7.91
CA HIS A 279 37.34 -2.99 -8.60
C HIS A 279 36.65 -2.32 -9.81
N VAL A 280 35.82 -3.07 -10.55
CA VAL A 280 34.99 -2.49 -11.62
C VAL A 280 33.95 -1.51 -11.07
N ASP A 281 33.31 -1.80 -9.94
CA ASP A 281 32.35 -0.90 -9.30
C ASP A 281 33.00 0.43 -8.87
N GLU A 282 34.21 0.38 -8.30
CA GLU A 282 34.96 1.58 -7.94
C GLU A 282 35.33 2.45 -9.15
N LEU A 283 35.72 1.82 -10.27
CA LEU A 283 36.14 2.52 -11.48
C LEU A 283 34.97 3.07 -12.29
N LEU A 284 33.84 2.35 -12.33
CA LEU A 284 32.74 2.60 -13.27
C LEU A 284 31.42 3.00 -12.59
N GLY A 285 31.42 3.33 -11.30
CA GLY A 285 30.22 3.75 -10.58
C GLY A 285 29.49 4.98 -11.15
N ALA A 286 30.16 5.79 -11.98
CA ALA A 286 29.59 6.94 -12.69
C ALA A 286 29.74 6.84 -14.23
N VAL A 287 29.74 5.62 -14.78
CA VAL A 287 29.95 5.38 -16.22
C VAL A 287 28.84 5.96 -17.09
N THR A 288 29.19 6.41 -18.30
CA THR A 288 28.25 6.93 -19.30
C THR A 288 27.93 5.90 -20.39
N ALA A 289 26.81 6.08 -21.08
CA ALA A 289 26.43 5.24 -22.23
C ALA A 289 27.50 5.25 -23.35
N ALA A 290 28.14 6.41 -23.59
CA ALA A 290 29.21 6.53 -24.58
C ALA A 290 30.42 5.65 -24.22
N GLN A 291 30.81 5.68 -22.95
CA GLN A 291 31.91 4.85 -22.42
C GLN A 291 31.60 3.35 -22.47
N LEU A 292 30.34 2.95 -22.34
CA LEU A 292 29.92 1.54 -22.43
C LEU A 292 29.66 1.03 -23.85
N SER A 293 29.67 1.90 -24.86
CA SER A 293 29.26 1.58 -26.24
C SER A 293 29.86 0.29 -26.81
N ALA A 294 31.19 0.13 -26.73
CA ALA A 294 31.86 -1.08 -27.24
C ALA A 294 31.52 -2.34 -26.44
N ALA A 295 31.32 -2.23 -25.11
CA ALA A 295 30.95 -3.36 -24.27
C ALA A 295 29.51 -3.83 -24.57
N VAL A 296 28.59 -2.88 -24.76
CA VAL A 296 27.19 -3.17 -25.08
C VAL A 296 27.05 -3.76 -26.48
N GLU A 297 27.83 -3.29 -27.46
CA GLU A 297 27.86 -3.88 -28.81
C GLU A 297 28.28 -5.36 -28.74
N ALA A 298 29.34 -5.67 -27.99
CA ALA A 298 29.79 -7.04 -27.78
C ALA A 298 28.74 -7.90 -27.05
N ALA A 299 28.14 -7.36 -25.98
CA ALA A 299 27.13 -8.05 -25.18
C ALA A 299 25.85 -8.34 -26.00
N LYS A 300 25.43 -7.41 -26.86
CA LYS A 300 24.30 -7.60 -27.77
C LYS A 300 24.58 -8.72 -28.79
N HIS A 301 25.80 -8.77 -29.34
CA HIS A 301 26.21 -9.85 -30.24
C HIS A 301 26.22 -11.22 -29.56
N GLN A 302 26.48 -11.26 -28.25
CA GLN A 302 26.51 -12.48 -27.44
C GLN A 302 25.13 -12.84 -26.84
N GLY A 303 24.10 -12.02 -27.07
CA GLY A 303 22.76 -12.26 -26.51
C GLY A 303 22.61 -11.95 -25.02
N GLN A 304 23.58 -11.26 -24.41
CA GLN A 304 23.58 -10.91 -22.98
C GLN A 304 22.66 -9.72 -22.66
N VAL A 305 22.35 -8.89 -23.67
CA VAL A 305 21.43 -7.76 -23.56
C VAL A 305 20.53 -7.66 -24.79
N THR A 306 19.31 -7.20 -24.58
CA THR A 306 18.24 -7.08 -25.59
C THR A 306 17.95 -5.62 -25.92
N ASP A 307 17.34 -5.37 -27.08
CA ASP A 307 16.91 -4.02 -27.47
C ASP A 307 15.88 -3.42 -26.50
N ALA A 308 15.01 -4.25 -25.91
CA ALA A 308 14.07 -3.81 -24.89
C ALA A 308 14.82 -3.25 -23.67
N GLN A 309 15.81 -3.98 -23.15
CA GLN A 309 16.65 -3.54 -22.04
C GLN A 309 17.35 -2.22 -22.36
N LEU A 310 17.97 -2.07 -23.54
CA LEU A 310 18.67 -0.84 -23.93
C LEU A 310 17.74 0.36 -24.12
N GLN A 311 16.47 0.13 -24.47
CA GLN A 311 15.45 1.18 -24.60
C GLN A 311 14.78 1.54 -23.27
N THR A 312 15.01 0.78 -22.21
CA THR A 312 14.35 0.99 -20.91
C THR A 312 15.32 1.26 -19.78
N LEU A 313 16.60 0.93 -19.89
CA LEU A 313 17.57 1.02 -18.81
C LEU A 313 18.63 2.11 -19.04
N ASP A 314 19.06 2.72 -17.95
CA ASP A 314 20.19 3.63 -17.92
C ASP A 314 21.54 2.88 -18.03
N ALA A 315 22.62 3.64 -18.16
CA ALA A 315 23.98 3.09 -18.30
C ALA A 315 24.42 2.22 -17.11
N HIS A 316 23.95 2.50 -15.89
CA HIS A 316 24.37 1.74 -14.71
C HIS A 316 23.71 0.37 -14.66
N HIS A 317 22.40 0.30 -14.90
CA HIS A 317 21.70 -0.99 -14.99
C HIS A 317 22.19 -1.82 -16.18
N VAL A 318 22.55 -1.18 -17.30
CA VAL A 318 23.17 -1.90 -18.44
C VAL A 318 24.57 -2.41 -18.07
N LEU A 319 25.38 -1.63 -17.34
CA LEU A 319 26.68 -2.09 -16.82
C LEU A 319 26.51 -3.37 -15.97
N GLN A 320 25.50 -3.42 -15.10
CA GLN A 320 25.21 -4.62 -14.30
C GLN A 320 24.81 -5.81 -15.19
N LEU A 321 23.97 -5.63 -16.21
CA LEU A 321 23.57 -6.75 -17.06
C LEU A 321 24.73 -7.37 -17.86
N VAL A 322 25.69 -6.57 -18.31
CA VAL A 322 26.84 -7.04 -19.12
C VAL A 322 27.93 -7.75 -18.29
N ARG A 323 27.74 -7.91 -16.98
CA ARG A 323 28.72 -8.50 -16.06
C ARG A 323 28.27 -9.83 -15.51
N ALA A 324 28.93 -10.93 -15.86
CA ALA A 324 28.63 -12.27 -15.36
C ALA A 324 28.64 -12.36 -13.83
N SER A 325 29.44 -11.50 -13.18
CA SER A 325 29.57 -11.36 -11.72
C SER A 325 28.37 -10.69 -11.03
N THR A 326 27.38 -10.17 -11.77
CA THR A 326 26.20 -9.53 -11.17
C THR A 326 25.23 -10.57 -10.57
N PRO A 327 24.86 -10.45 -9.29
CA PRO A 327 24.02 -11.40 -8.57
C PRO A 327 22.62 -11.55 -9.17
N ALA A 328 22.04 -12.74 -8.96
CA ALA A 328 20.70 -13.07 -9.45
C ALA A 328 19.63 -12.11 -8.92
N ALA A 329 19.71 -11.70 -7.64
CA ALA A 329 18.75 -10.76 -7.04
C ALA A 329 18.79 -9.38 -7.73
N GLU A 330 19.98 -8.83 -7.98
CA GLU A 330 20.13 -7.56 -8.70
C GLU A 330 19.61 -7.68 -10.15
N ARG A 331 19.88 -8.80 -10.81
CA ARG A 331 19.34 -9.07 -12.16
C ARG A 331 17.83 -9.15 -12.19
N GLN A 332 17.21 -9.67 -11.12
CA GLN A 332 15.76 -9.73 -10.99
C GLN A 332 15.15 -8.33 -10.82
N ASP A 333 15.73 -7.48 -9.96
CA ASP A 333 15.29 -6.09 -9.79
C ASP A 333 15.37 -5.30 -11.11
N ILE A 334 16.42 -5.54 -11.90
CA ILE A 334 16.57 -4.97 -13.25
C ILE A 334 15.48 -5.50 -14.19
N ALA A 335 15.19 -6.81 -14.15
CA ALA A 335 14.15 -7.41 -14.98
C ALA A 335 12.76 -6.83 -14.69
N ASP A 336 12.42 -6.60 -13.43
CA ASP A 336 11.16 -5.99 -13.02
C ASP A 336 11.04 -4.55 -13.54
N THR A 337 12.13 -3.79 -13.48
CA THR A 337 12.21 -2.43 -14.06
C THR A 337 12.00 -2.44 -15.58
N VAL A 338 12.61 -3.41 -16.28
CA VAL A 338 12.42 -3.59 -17.73
C VAL A 338 10.96 -3.93 -18.04
N ALA A 339 10.34 -4.81 -17.26
CA ALA A 339 8.94 -5.22 -17.47
C ALA A 339 7.98 -4.02 -17.32
N GLU A 340 8.14 -3.21 -16.27
CA GLU A 340 7.34 -2.00 -16.04
C GLU A 340 7.47 -1.02 -17.21
N ARG A 341 8.70 -0.65 -17.57
CA ARG A 341 8.97 0.35 -18.63
C ARG A 341 8.56 -0.16 -20.01
N THR A 342 8.72 -1.46 -20.27
CA THR A 342 8.26 -2.10 -21.52
C THR A 342 6.73 -2.07 -21.64
N ALA A 343 6.01 -2.27 -20.54
CA ALA A 343 4.55 -2.16 -20.52
C ALA A 343 4.08 -0.73 -20.87
N LEU A 344 4.79 0.31 -20.37
CA LEU A 344 4.52 1.71 -20.72
C LEU A 344 4.73 1.99 -22.21
N LEU A 345 5.83 1.50 -22.79
CA LEU A 345 6.13 1.64 -24.22
C LEU A 345 5.09 0.91 -25.08
N THR A 346 4.66 -0.28 -24.67
CA THR A 346 3.62 -1.08 -25.35
C THR A 346 2.28 -0.36 -25.34
N ASN A 347 1.90 0.23 -24.21
CA ASN A 347 0.69 1.06 -24.13
C ASN A 347 0.79 2.29 -25.04
N SER A 348 1.94 2.99 -25.05
CA SER A 348 2.18 4.13 -25.95
C SER A 348 2.04 3.74 -27.43
N ALA A 349 2.61 2.59 -27.84
CA ALA A 349 2.49 2.09 -29.21
C ALA A 349 1.04 1.74 -29.60
N THR A 350 0.28 1.16 -28.66
CA THR A 350 -1.15 0.89 -28.84
C THR A 350 -1.94 2.19 -29.02
N CYS A 351 -1.68 3.19 -28.17
CA CYS A 351 -2.29 4.51 -28.28
C CYS A 351 -1.93 5.18 -29.61
N ALA A 352 -0.67 5.09 -30.05
CA ALA A 352 -0.22 5.66 -31.31
C ALA A 352 -0.91 5.01 -32.53
N THR A 353 -1.09 3.69 -32.50
CA THR A 353 -1.84 2.96 -33.54
C THR A 353 -3.29 3.45 -33.60
N ASN A 354 -3.94 3.61 -32.44
CA ASN A 354 -5.31 4.11 -32.35
C ASN A 354 -5.43 5.56 -32.85
N VAL A 355 -4.46 6.41 -32.52
CA VAL A 355 -4.38 7.80 -33.02
C VAL A 355 -4.27 7.79 -34.54
N SER A 356 -3.31 7.06 -35.11
CA SER A 356 -3.12 6.99 -36.57
C SER A 356 -4.39 6.51 -37.28
N ALA A 357 -5.01 5.43 -36.80
CA ALA A 357 -6.26 4.92 -37.37
C ALA A 357 -7.40 5.95 -37.29
N ALA A 358 -7.54 6.67 -36.17
CA ALA A 358 -8.54 7.71 -36.02
C ALA A 358 -8.31 8.89 -36.96
N LEU A 359 -7.05 9.26 -37.22
CA LEU A 359 -6.69 10.33 -38.13
C LEU A 359 -6.90 9.96 -39.61
N GLU A 360 -6.82 8.67 -39.95
CA GLU A 360 -7.10 8.13 -41.29
C GLU A 360 -8.61 7.96 -41.55
N ALA A 361 -9.39 7.65 -40.51
CA ALA A 361 -10.81 7.36 -40.63
C ALA A 361 -11.69 8.57 -41.04
N GLY A 362 -11.19 9.80 -40.93
CA GLY A 362 -11.92 10.99 -41.34
C GLY A 362 -11.60 12.23 -40.51
N PRO A 363 -12.38 13.32 -40.67
CA PRO A 363 -12.19 14.53 -39.89
C PRO A 363 -12.45 14.30 -38.38
N ILE A 364 -11.78 15.10 -37.55
CA ILE A 364 -12.04 15.12 -36.10
C ILE A 364 -13.39 15.79 -35.85
N ASP A 365 -14.20 15.19 -35.00
CA ASP A 365 -15.49 15.72 -34.59
C ASP A 365 -15.73 15.51 -33.08
N ALA A 366 -16.89 15.96 -32.60
CA ALA A 366 -17.22 15.87 -31.18
C ALA A 366 -17.36 14.42 -30.66
N ALA A 367 -17.57 13.43 -31.54
CA ALA A 367 -17.72 12.03 -31.17
C ALA A 367 -16.36 11.33 -31.01
N ASN A 368 -15.35 11.69 -31.79
CA ASN A 368 -14.02 11.07 -31.74
C ASN A 368 -12.95 11.87 -30.98
N ALA A 369 -13.10 13.20 -30.85
CA ALA A 369 -12.07 14.06 -30.27
C ALA A 369 -11.73 13.74 -28.82
N GLY A 370 -12.72 13.31 -28.02
CA GLY A 370 -12.49 12.97 -26.61
C GLY A 370 -11.56 11.75 -26.44
N ALA A 371 -11.82 10.69 -27.21
CA ALA A 371 -10.95 9.52 -27.23
C ALA A 371 -9.56 9.87 -27.76
N LEU A 372 -9.48 10.68 -28.82
CA LEU A 372 -8.20 11.11 -29.39
C LEU A 372 -7.36 11.92 -28.39
N VAL A 373 -7.96 12.83 -27.62
CA VAL A 373 -7.29 13.58 -26.54
C VAL A 373 -6.72 12.64 -25.47
N GLN A 374 -7.46 11.62 -25.06
CA GLN A 374 -7.00 10.65 -24.06
C GLN A 374 -5.81 9.83 -24.56
N GLN A 375 -5.89 9.31 -25.79
CA GLN A 375 -4.82 8.52 -26.40
C GLN A 375 -3.55 9.38 -26.58
N LEU A 376 -3.68 10.62 -27.06
CA LEU A 376 -2.55 11.54 -27.20
C LEU A 376 -1.91 11.89 -25.85
N ARG A 377 -2.73 12.06 -24.81
CA ARG A 377 -2.21 12.31 -23.46
C ARG A 377 -1.45 11.11 -22.88
N ALA A 378 -1.94 9.90 -23.09
CA ALA A 378 -1.24 8.69 -22.67
C ALA A 378 0.15 8.58 -23.32
N ILE A 379 0.27 8.91 -24.62
CA ILE A 379 1.57 8.97 -25.31
C ILE A 379 2.46 10.06 -24.69
N ALA A 380 1.91 11.24 -24.40
CA ALA A 380 2.67 12.35 -23.79
C ALA A 380 3.16 12.04 -22.36
N GLU A 381 2.38 11.28 -21.57
CA GLU A 381 2.77 10.81 -20.23
C GLU A 381 3.97 9.87 -20.28
N VAL A 382 3.98 8.91 -21.22
CA VAL A 382 5.15 8.04 -21.44
C VAL A 382 6.35 8.85 -21.92
N HIS A 383 6.17 9.82 -22.82
CA HIS A 383 7.25 10.71 -23.25
C HIS A 383 7.83 11.54 -22.10
N THR A 384 6.99 11.92 -21.13
CA THR A 384 7.43 12.67 -19.94
C THR A 384 8.20 11.76 -18.98
N ALA A 385 7.70 10.55 -18.72
CA ALA A 385 8.37 9.55 -17.88
C ALA A 385 9.73 9.16 -18.48
N ALA A 386 9.78 8.91 -19.78
CA ALA A 386 11.00 8.51 -20.47
C ALA A 386 12.10 9.57 -20.48
N ALA A 387 11.77 10.85 -20.24
CA ALA A 387 12.75 11.92 -20.13
C ALA A 387 13.73 11.73 -18.96
N THR A 388 13.38 10.91 -17.96
CA THR A 388 14.25 10.62 -16.80
C THR A 388 14.90 9.24 -16.85
N TRP A 389 14.63 8.44 -17.89
CA TRP A 389 15.13 7.05 -17.95
C TRP A 389 16.60 6.95 -18.37
N ASP A 390 17.17 8.03 -18.93
CA ASP A 390 18.57 8.13 -19.38
C ASP A 390 19.04 6.90 -20.19
N THR A 391 18.17 6.47 -21.10
CA THR A 391 18.27 5.16 -21.75
C THR A 391 19.48 5.04 -22.66
N PHE A 392 20.07 3.85 -22.71
CA PHE A 392 21.20 3.56 -23.59
C PHE A 392 20.88 3.76 -25.08
N SER A 393 19.69 3.34 -25.50
CA SER A 393 19.16 3.55 -26.85
C SER A 393 17.84 4.32 -26.77
N ALA A 394 17.56 5.15 -27.79
CA ALA A 394 16.35 5.96 -27.80
C ALA A 394 15.09 5.08 -27.75
N ALA A 395 14.27 5.28 -26.73
CA ALA A 395 13.00 4.60 -26.58
C ALA A 395 12.02 4.98 -27.71
N PRO A 396 11.15 4.06 -28.18
CA PRO A 396 10.15 4.35 -29.21
C PRO A 396 8.96 5.13 -28.62
N LEU A 397 9.10 6.45 -28.50
CA LEU A 397 8.12 7.32 -27.81
C LEU A 397 6.94 7.81 -28.66
N ASN A 398 6.84 7.39 -29.93
CA ASN A 398 5.75 7.76 -30.84
C ASN A 398 5.53 9.28 -31.00
N GLN A 399 6.60 10.06 -30.87
CA GLN A 399 6.54 11.53 -30.81
C GLN A 399 5.93 12.17 -32.06
N ALA A 400 6.21 11.63 -33.25
CA ALA A 400 5.66 12.16 -34.50
C ALA A 400 4.12 11.99 -34.58
N VAL A 401 3.61 10.82 -34.17
CA VAL A 401 2.16 10.54 -34.13
C VAL A 401 1.48 11.43 -33.10
N MET A 402 2.09 11.57 -31.92
CA MET A 402 1.62 12.48 -30.88
C MET A 402 1.51 13.91 -31.41
N GLN A 403 2.59 14.46 -31.99
CA GLN A 403 2.60 15.82 -32.51
C GLN A 403 1.56 16.03 -33.62
N ALA A 404 1.47 15.10 -34.58
CA ALA A 404 0.50 15.17 -35.67
C ALA A 404 -0.96 15.17 -35.16
N GLY A 405 -1.27 14.30 -34.20
CA GLY A 405 -2.60 14.24 -33.59
C GLY A 405 -2.91 15.47 -32.74
N GLN A 406 -1.95 15.95 -31.95
CA GLN A 406 -2.10 17.18 -31.16
C GLN A 406 -2.39 18.38 -32.07
N THR A 407 -1.64 18.54 -33.16
CA THR A 407 -1.88 19.62 -34.14
C THR A 407 -3.30 19.57 -34.70
N LYS A 408 -3.78 18.39 -35.10
CA LYS A 408 -5.13 18.25 -35.67
C LYS A 408 -6.24 18.48 -34.64
N VAL A 409 -6.07 17.97 -33.41
CA VAL A 409 -7.02 18.21 -32.31
C VAL A 409 -7.09 19.71 -31.96
N LEU A 410 -5.95 20.38 -31.91
CA LEU A 410 -5.91 21.82 -31.61
C LEU A 410 -6.52 22.66 -32.73
N ALA A 411 -6.28 22.30 -34.00
CA ALA A 411 -6.92 22.95 -35.14
C ALA A 411 -8.46 22.79 -35.10
N TRP A 412 -8.94 21.56 -34.88
CA TRP A 412 -10.37 21.30 -34.71
C TRP A 412 -10.98 22.09 -33.54
N ALA A 413 -10.29 22.12 -32.40
CA ALA A 413 -10.75 22.85 -31.22
C ALA A 413 -10.82 24.37 -31.48
N ASP A 414 -9.96 24.93 -32.33
CA ASP A 414 -10.03 26.33 -32.74
C ASP A 414 -11.20 26.60 -33.72
N GLU A 415 -11.67 25.63 -34.50
CA GLU A 415 -12.88 25.82 -35.31
C GLU A 415 -14.17 25.86 -34.48
N LEU A 416 -14.13 25.31 -33.26
CA LEU A 416 -15.30 25.30 -32.38
C LEU A 416 -15.67 26.69 -31.88
N LYS A 417 -16.99 26.93 -31.83
CA LYS A 417 -17.55 28.06 -31.06
C LYS A 417 -17.21 27.89 -29.59
N VAL A 418 -16.96 29.00 -28.90
CA VAL A 418 -16.52 29.00 -27.49
C VAL A 418 -17.43 28.17 -26.57
N GLY A 419 -18.75 28.17 -26.78
CA GLY A 419 -19.67 27.34 -26.00
C GLY A 419 -19.46 25.83 -26.17
N ALA A 420 -19.21 25.39 -27.40
CA ALA A 420 -18.92 23.98 -27.70
C ALA A 420 -17.54 23.58 -27.15
N LEU A 421 -16.54 24.46 -27.28
CA LEU A 421 -15.21 24.23 -26.72
C LEU A 421 -15.25 24.14 -25.18
N ARG A 422 -16.01 25.02 -24.50
CA ARG A 422 -16.20 24.95 -23.05
C ARG A 422 -16.79 23.61 -22.63
N LYS A 423 -17.84 23.17 -23.35
CA LYS A 423 -18.47 21.88 -23.09
C LYS A 423 -17.48 20.73 -23.29
N PHE A 424 -16.71 20.76 -24.38
CA PHE A 424 -15.69 19.75 -24.66
C PHE A 424 -14.61 19.69 -23.57
N ILE A 425 -14.06 20.83 -23.15
CA ILE A 425 -13.05 20.93 -22.08
C ILE A 425 -13.59 20.45 -20.74
N SER A 426 -14.87 20.68 -20.44
CA SER A 426 -15.50 20.14 -19.23
C SER A 426 -15.79 18.65 -19.32
N ASP A 427 -16.27 18.17 -20.47
CA ASP A 427 -16.60 16.76 -20.70
C ASP A 427 -15.34 15.88 -20.67
N THR A 428 -14.20 16.41 -21.12
CA THR A 428 -12.88 15.76 -21.07
C THR A 428 -12.21 15.85 -19.68
N GLY A 429 -12.80 16.58 -18.73
CA GLY A 429 -12.27 16.71 -17.36
C GLY A 429 -11.04 17.61 -17.23
N ILE A 430 -10.67 18.35 -18.28
CA ILE A 430 -9.50 19.24 -18.28
C ILE A 430 -9.73 20.42 -17.32
N ALA A 431 -10.94 20.97 -17.28
CA ALA A 431 -11.37 21.98 -16.32
C ALA A 431 -12.83 21.74 -15.90
N THR A 432 -13.23 22.24 -14.73
CA THR A 432 -14.63 22.10 -14.28
C THR A 432 -15.58 22.92 -15.17
N ALA A 433 -16.88 22.59 -15.17
CA ALA A 433 -17.88 23.38 -15.90
C ALA A 433 -17.88 24.86 -15.47
N ALA A 434 -17.63 25.14 -14.17
CA ALA A 434 -17.51 26.50 -13.66
C ALA A 434 -16.27 27.22 -14.22
N GLN A 435 -15.11 26.57 -14.23
CA GLN A 435 -13.87 27.10 -14.81
C GLN A 435 -13.98 27.32 -16.32
N ALA A 436 -14.54 26.34 -17.05
CA ALA A 436 -14.75 26.46 -18.48
C ALA A 436 -15.73 27.60 -18.81
N SER A 437 -16.78 27.79 -18.01
CA SER A 437 -17.80 28.84 -18.23
C SER A 437 -17.23 30.26 -18.19
N THR A 438 -16.20 30.50 -17.38
CA THR A 438 -15.54 31.81 -17.24
C THR A 438 -14.32 31.97 -18.15
N ALA A 439 -13.74 30.86 -18.64
CA ALA A 439 -12.58 30.88 -19.51
C ALA A 439 -12.88 31.48 -20.90
N THR A 440 -11.96 32.29 -21.39
CA THR A 440 -11.94 32.77 -22.79
C THR A 440 -11.57 31.63 -23.75
N LYS A 441 -11.88 31.78 -25.05
CA LYS A 441 -11.51 30.79 -26.07
C LYS A 441 -9.99 30.50 -26.08
N SER A 442 -9.18 31.54 -25.92
CA SER A 442 -7.71 31.40 -25.82
C SER A 442 -7.29 30.60 -24.59
N GLN A 443 -7.87 30.85 -23.42
CA GLN A 443 -7.58 30.09 -22.20
C GLN A 443 -8.00 28.62 -22.33
N LEU A 444 -9.14 28.34 -22.97
CA LEU A 444 -9.59 26.97 -23.25
C LEU A 444 -8.61 26.23 -24.19
N GLY A 445 -8.11 26.92 -25.23
CA GLY A 445 -7.07 26.40 -26.11
C GLY A 445 -5.76 26.10 -25.36
N LYS A 446 -5.32 26.99 -24.46
CA LYS A 446 -4.13 26.74 -23.62
C LYS A 446 -4.32 25.57 -22.64
N LEU A 447 -5.51 25.42 -22.07
CA LEU A 447 -5.84 24.28 -21.20
C LEU A 447 -5.76 22.95 -21.97
N LEU A 448 -6.33 22.91 -23.17
CA LEU A 448 -6.26 21.74 -24.05
C LEU A 448 -4.83 21.42 -24.44
N HIS A 449 -4.06 22.42 -24.86
CA HIS A 449 -2.66 22.26 -25.24
C HIS A 449 -1.80 21.77 -24.06
N GLY A 450 -1.95 22.37 -22.89
CA GLY A 450 -1.25 21.93 -21.68
C GLY A 450 -1.60 20.49 -21.29
N HIS A 451 -2.86 20.09 -21.41
CA HIS A 451 -3.31 18.73 -21.14
C HIS A 451 -2.74 17.71 -22.14
N LEU A 452 -2.79 18.03 -23.43
CA LEU A 452 -2.25 17.20 -24.50
C LEU A 452 -0.74 16.96 -24.36
N ASN A 453 -0.01 17.91 -23.79
CA ASN A 453 1.43 17.81 -23.51
C ASN A 453 1.74 17.21 -22.13
N SER A 454 0.75 16.70 -21.40
CA SER A 454 0.89 16.27 -20.00
C SER A 454 1.52 17.31 -19.05
N SER A 455 1.41 18.59 -19.40
CA SER A 455 2.02 19.69 -18.64
C SER A 455 1.06 20.21 -17.57
N SER A 456 1.13 19.61 -16.39
CA SER A 456 0.36 20.03 -15.21
C SER A 456 0.62 21.50 -14.81
N ALA A 457 1.85 21.99 -15.00
CA ALA A 457 2.23 23.37 -14.73
C ALA A 457 1.44 24.38 -15.58
N VAL A 458 1.41 24.19 -16.91
CA VAL A 458 0.64 25.04 -17.84
C VAL A 458 -0.86 24.99 -17.53
N VAL A 459 -1.42 23.80 -17.30
CA VAL A 459 -2.86 23.66 -16.97
C VAL A 459 -3.19 24.40 -15.67
N THR A 460 -2.33 24.30 -14.66
CA THR A 460 -2.51 24.96 -13.36
C THR A 460 -2.37 26.48 -13.48
N ALA A 461 -1.35 26.96 -14.20
CA ALA A 461 -1.14 28.39 -14.44
C ALA A 461 -2.37 29.02 -15.11
N VAL A 462 -2.90 28.39 -16.16
CA VAL A 462 -4.09 28.90 -16.85
C VAL A 462 -5.32 28.86 -15.94
N LYS A 463 -5.49 27.81 -15.12
CA LYS A 463 -6.59 27.74 -14.13
C LYS A 463 -6.51 28.86 -13.09
N ASN A 464 -5.32 29.24 -12.68
CA ASN A 464 -5.09 30.31 -11.70
C ASN A 464 -5.39 31.71 -12.29
N GLU A 465 -5.29 31.87 -13.61
CA GLU A 465 -5.64 33.12 -14.32
C GLU A 465 -7.15 33.27 -14.58
N LEU A 466 -7.98 32.25 -14.27
CA LEU A 466 -9.41 32.31 -14.54
C LEU A 466 -10.13 33.23 -13.54
N PRO A 467 -11.08 34.06 -14.02
CA PRO A 467 -11.88 34.89 -13.12
C PRO A 467 -12.67 34.04 -12.11
N PRO A 468 -12.85 34.50 -10.86
CA PRO A 468 -13.70 33.83 -9.90
C PRO A 468 -15.14 33.73 -10.44
N PRO A 469 -15.86 32.62 -10.20
CA PRO A 469 -17.22 32.45 -10.66
C PRO A 469 -18.11 33.59 -10.12
N LYS A 470 -18.84 34.27 -11.01
CA LYS A 470 -19.75 35.36 -10.62
C LYS A 470 -20.72 34.86 -9.55
N ALA A 471 -20.70 35.49 -8.37
CA ALA A 471 -21.62 35.21 -7.28
C ALA A 471 -23.07 35.39 -7.75
N ALA A 472 -23.92 34.39 -7.51
CA ALA A 472 -25.34 34.47 -7.80
C ALA A 472 -25.99 35.59 -6.98
N ALA A 473 -26.69 36.50 -7.66
CA ALA A 473 -27.45 37.57 -7.03
C ALA A 473 -28.61 37.00 -6.20
N LYS A 474 -28.88 37.66 -5.06
CA LYS A 474 -29.91 37.35 -4.05
C LYS A 474 -31.30 37.15 -4.71
N PRO A 475 -32.11 36.16 -4.31
CA PRO A 475 -33.42 35.94 -4.93
C PRO A 475 -34.48 36.90 -4.39
N ALA A 476 -35.10 37.66 -5.29
CA ALA A 476 -36.39 38.33 -5.05
C ALA A 476 -37.54 37.34 -5.38
N GLN A 477 -38.55 37.29 -4.51
CA GLN A 477 -39.76 36.49 -4.69
C GLN A 477 -40.64 37.06 -5.81
N ALA A 478 -40.94 36.25 -6.84
CA ALA A 478 -42.15 36.28 -7.66
C ALA A 478 -42.26 34.97 -8.50
N PRO A 479 -43.41 34.69 -9.10
CA PRO A 479 -44.31 33.57 -8.78
C PRO A 479 -43.94 32.24 -9.45
N SER A 480 -44.47 31.16 -8.87
CA SER A 480 -44.30 29.76 -9.27
C SER A 480 -44.55 29.52 -10.77
N PRO A 481 -43.53 29.06 -11.54
CA PRO A 481 -43.76 28.50 -12.85
C PRO A 481 -44.13 27.01 -12.73
N LYS A 482 -45.16 26.64 -13.47
CA LYS A 482 -45.60 25.27 -13.75
C LYS A 482 -44.42 24.40 -14.23
N PRO A 483 -44.40 23.07 -13.98
CA PRO A 483 -43.28 22.21 -14.40
C PRO A 483 -43.15 22.25 -15.93
N ALA A 484 -42.04 22.80 -16.41
CA ALA A 484 -41.63 22.64 -17.80
C ALA A 484 -40.96 21.26 -17.93
N GLU A 485 -41.41 20.50 -18.93
CA GLU A 485 -40.94 19.16 -19.25
C GLU A 485 -39.42 19.08 -19.34
N ALA A 486 -38.86 18.12 -18.62
CA ALA A 486 -37.47 17.74 -18.73
C ALA A 486 -37.20 17.27 -20.17
N THR A 487 -36.46 18.06 -20.95
CA THR A 487 -35.74 17.54 -22.11
C THR A 487 -34.74 16.50 -21.61
N GLN A 488 -35.05 15.25 -21.92
CA GLN A 488 -34.28 14.06 -21.60
C GLN A 488 -32.84 14.22 -22.09
N SER A 489 -31.91 14.49 -21.17
CA SER A 489 -30.53 14.07 -21.39
C SER A 489 -30.56 12.56 -21.47
N THR A 490 -30.08 12.00 -22.57
CA THR A 490 -30.01 10.56 -22.77
C THR A 490 -29.17 9.95 -21.65
N LYS A 491 -29.83 9.30 -20.68
CA LYS A 491 -29.17 8.47 -19.68
C LYS A 491 -28.28 7.46 -20.42
N PRO A 492 -27.04 7.21 -19.97
CA PRO A 492 -26.22 6.15 -20.53
C PRO A 492 -27.03 4.84 -20.46
N SER A 493 -27.36 4.28 -21.63
CA SER A 493 -28.17 3.05 -21.74
C SER A 493 -27.35 1.79 -21.58
N SER A 494 -26.02 1.89 -21.63
CA SER A 494 -25.08 0.78 -21.46
C SER A 494 -24.49 0.74 -20.05
N ARG A 495 -24.28 -0.47 -19.54
CA ARG A 495 -23.65 -0.74 -18.24
C ARG A 495 -22.26 -0.10 -18.13
N PHE A 496 -21.50 -0.11 -19.22
CA PHE A 496 -20.19 0.56 -19.32
C PHE A 496 -20.30 2.09 -19.20
N GLY A 497 -21.27 2.72 -19.88
CA GLY A 497 -21.47 4.17 -19.82
C GLY A 497 -21.86 4.65 -18.41
N ILE A 498 -22.63 3.85 -17.67
CA ILE A 498 -22.98 4.12 -16.27
C ILE A 498 -21.73 4.01 -15.38
N GLN A 499 -20.94 2.94 -15.52
CA GLN A 499 -19.71 2.72 -14.75
C GLN A 499 -18.65 3.79 -15.03
N HIS A 500 -18.48 4.19 -16.28
CA HIS A 500 -17.56 5.27 -16.66
C HIS A 500 -17.99 6.62 -16.07
N ALA A 501 -19.28 6.96 -16.12
CA ALA A 501 -19.80 8.19 -15.51
C ALA A 501 -19.61 8.20 -13.98
N GLN A 502 -19.79 7.05 -13.32
CA GLN A 502 -19.51 6.90 -11.88
C GLN A 502 -18.03 7.06 -11.56
N LEU A 503 -17.12 6.49 -12.36
CA LEU A 503 -15.68 6.64 -12.19
C LEU A 503 -15.22 8.10 -12.38
N VAL A 504 -15.73 8.78 -13.40
CA VAL A 504 -15.45 10.20 -13.65
C VAL A 504 -15.95 11.07 -12.49
N ALA A 505 -17.16 10.83 -11.99
CA ALA A 505 -17.70 11.54 -10.84
C ALA A 505 -16.85 11.31 -9.57
N ALA A 506 -16.43 10.07 -9.32
CA ALA A 506 -15.54 9.73 -8.21
C ALA A 506 -14.18 10.44 -8.32
N LEU A 507 -13.58 10.47 -9.52
CA LEU A 507 -12.31 11.15 -9.75
C LEU A 507 -12.44 12.68 -9.58
N GLN A 508 -13.49 13.29 -10.11
CA GLN A 508 -13.75 14.72 -9.95
C GLN A 508 -13.94 15.09 -8.48
N GLN A 509 -14.66 14.26 -7.72
CA GLN A 509 -14.86 14.46 -6.29
C GLN A 509 -13.56 14.34 -5.50
N ALA A 510 -12.74 13.32 -5.79
CA ALA A 510 -11.42 13.15 -5.18
C ALA A 510 -10.50 14.35 -5.49
N GLN A 511 -10.43 14.78 -6.75
CA GLN A 511 -9.67 15.97 -7.16
C GLN A 511 -10.15 17.24 -6.46
N ALA A 512 -11.48 17.42 -6.36
CA ALA A 512 -12.09 18.56 -5.69
C ALA A 512 -11.77 18.60 -4.18
N ALA A 513 -11.70 17.44 -3.54
CA ALA A 513 -11.33 17.31 -2.13
C ALA A 513 -9.84 17.61 -1.93
N HIS A 514 -8.95 16.95 -2.69
CA HIS A 514 -7.51 17.17 -2.59
C HIS A 514 -7.07 18.60 -2.95
N ALA A 515 -7.76 19.27 -3.87
CA ALA A 515 -7.46 20.67 -4.22
C ALA A 515 -7.91 21.66 -3.14
N ALA A 516 -8.92 21.31 -2.33
CA ALA A 516 -9.43 22.17 -1.26
C ALA A 516 -8.62 22.03 0.03
N VAL A 517 -7.97 20.89 0.24
CA VAL A 517 -7.14 20.63 1.42
C VAL A 517 -5.79 21.36 1.30
N PRO A 518 -5.42 22.21 2.27
CA PRO A 518 -4.10 22.84 2.30
C PRO A 518 -2.99 21.80 2.33
N LYS A 519 -1.89 22.07 1.62
CA LYS A 519 -0.72 21.19 1.63
C LYS A 519 -0.20 21.02 3.06
N PRO A 520 0.21 19.80 3.46
CA PRO A 520 0.91 19.60 4.72
C PRO A 520 2.17 20.47 4.79
N MET A 521 2.45 20.95 5.98
CA MET A 521 3.60 21.76 6.36
C MET A 521 4.46 20.94 7.30
N ASP A 522 5.73 21.34 7.46
CA ASP A 522 6.59 20.72 8.46
C ASP A 522 6.04 20.97 9.87
N ALA A 523 5.93 19.90 10.66
CA ALA A 523 5.32 19.98 11.98
C ALA A 523 6.16 20.78 12.98
N ALA A 524 7.50 20.75 12.85
CA ALA A 524 8.38 21.55 13.69
C ALA A 524 8.29 23.05 13.33
N ALA A 525 8.14 23.37 12.04
CA ALA A 525 7.87 24.72 11.59
C ALA A 525 6.55 25.27 12.17
N VAL A 526 5.45 24.52 12.09
CA VAL A 526 4.16 24.93 12.68
C VAL A 526 4.23 25.00 14.21
N ALA A 527 4.99 24.11 14.86
CA ALA A 527 5.20 24.16 16.31
C ALA A 527 5.96 25.42 16.76
N ALA A 528 6.80 25.99 15.89
CA ALA A 528 7.53 27.23 16.14
C ALA A 528 6.71 28.51 15.84
N TRP A 529 5.49 28.37 15.30
CA TRP A 529 4.65 29.53 14.99
C TRP A 529 4.08 30.18 16.24
N ASP A 530 4.13 31.50 16.26
CA ASP A 530 3.31 32.30 17.16
C ASP A 530 1.95 32.55 16.49
N PHE A 531 0.92 31.91 17.02
CA PHE A 531 -0.47 32.09 16.56
C PHE A 531 -1.14 33.34 17.14
N GLY A 532 -0.44 34.08 18.01
CA GLY A 532 -0.95 35.28 18.64
C GLY A 532 -2.27 35.09 19.40
N PRO A 533 -2.96 36.19 19.77
CA PRO A 533 -4.24 36.11 20.46
C PRO A 533 -5.33 35.52 19.55
N GLY A 534 -6.04 34.51 20.06
CA GLY A 534 -7.16 33.88 19.37
C GLY A 534 -8.51 34.52 19.71
N THR A 535 -9.48 34.37 18.81
CA THR A 535 -10.88 34.73 19.06
C THR A 535 -11.74 33.49 19.29
N PRO A 536 -12.55 33.40 20.36
CA PRO A 536 -13.43 32.25 20.59
C PRO A 536 -14.36 31.98 19.40
N ALA A 537 -14.49 30.72 19.01
CA ALA A 537 -15.23 30.30 17.83
C ALA A 537 -16.34 29.29 18.22
N ASN A 538 -17.60 29.67 18.02
CA ASN A 538 -18.75 28.79 18.26
C ASN A 538 -18.98 27.85 17.06
N LEU A 539 -18.02 26.96 16.80
CA LEU A 539 -18.05 26.00 15.70
C LEU A 539 -18.58 24.60 16.13
N GLY A 540 -19.29 24.53 17.27
CA GLY A 540 -19.80 23.28 17.84
C GLY A 540 -18.73 22.40 18.52
N GLY A 541 -19.12 21.20 18.94
CA GLY A 541 -18.25 20.22 19.60
C GLY A 541 -17.95 20.49 21.08
N THR A 542 -17.24 19.56 21.73
CA THR A 542 -17.00 19.55 23.20
C THR A 542 -15.73 20.27 23.64
N HIS A 543 -14.78 20.46 22.72
CA HIS A 543 -13.51 21.14 22.97
C HIS A 543 -13.60 22.63 22.60
N PRO A 544 -13.16 23.55 23.48
CA PRO A 544 -13.04 24.97 23.17
C PRO A 544 -12.22 25.21 21.90
N LYS A 545 -12.71 26.11 21.05
CA LYS A 545 -12.09 26.45 19.76
C LYS A 545 -11.82 27.94 19.69
N THR A 546 -10.65 28.29 19.18
CA THR A 546 -10.28 29.68 18.89
C THR A 546 -9.83 29.79 17.43
N LEU A 547 -10.16 30.92 16.81
CA LEU A 547 -9.65 31.28 15.49
C LEU A 547 -8.42 32.17 15.64
N HIS A 548 -7.39 31.84 14.89
CA HIS A 548 -6.13 32.56 14.81
C HIS A 548 -5.84 32.92 13.35
N THR A 549 -5.09 34.00 13.15
CA THR A 549 -4.47 34.27 11.85
C THR A 549 -3.05 33.72 11.93
N GLY A 550 -2.73 32.72 11.11
CA GLY A 550 -1.40 32.13 11.08
C GLY A 550 -0.36 33.11 10.49
N PRO A 551 0.95 32.87 10.70
CA PRO A 551 2.02 33.62 10.04
C PRO A 551 1.95 33.59 8.50
N ASP A 552 1.26 32.61 7.93
CA ASP A 552 0.96 32.49 6.51
C ASP A 552 -0.17 33.41 6.03
N GLY A 553 -0.78 34.18 6.94
CA GLY A 553 -1.90 35.07 6.67
C GLY A 553 -3.26 34.38 6.51
N THR A 554 -3.34 33.06 6.72
CA THR A 554 -4.60 32.31 6.61
C THR A 554 -5.26 32.10 7.96
N THR A 555 -6.53 31.69 7.98
CA THR A 555 -7.26 31.43 9.21
C THR A 555 -7.03 29.99 9.69
N TRP A 556 -6.65 29.86 10.94
CA TRP A 556 -6.41 28.59 11.62
C TRP A 556 -7.39 28.42 12.78
N ILE A 557 -7.81 27.18 13.02
CA ILE A 557 -8.55 26.78 14.21
C ILE A 557 -7.55 26.14 15.17
N ALA A 558 -7.51 26.63 16.41
CA ALA A 558 -6.89 25.94 17.52
C ALA A 558 -7.99 25.28 18.38
N LYS A 559 -7.81 24.00 18.71
CA LYS A 559 -8.68 23.27 19.63
C LYS A 559 -7.92 22.96 20.90
N ARG A 560 -8.48 23.35 22.04
CA ARG A 560 -7.94 23.04 23.36
C ARG A 560 -8.73 21.89 23.97
N GLU A 561 -8.04 21.01 24.67
CA GLU A 561 -8.70 19.96 25.45
C GLU A 561 -9.62 20.59 26.51
N GLY A 562 -10.92 20.34 26.40
CA GLY A 562 -11.92 20.86 27.35
C GLY A 562 -11.73 20.31 28.76
N LYS A 563 -11.36 19.03 28.85
CA LYS A 563 -10.80 18.40 30.06
C LYS A 563 -9.31 18.15 29.79
N PRO A 564 -8.38 18.74 30.56
CA PRO A 564 -6.95 18.55 30.31
C PRO A 564 -6.50 17.11 30.52
N HIS A 565 -5.77 16.56 29.56
CA HIS A 565 -5.06 15.28 29.58
C HIS A 565 -3.60 15.47 29.15
N ALA A 566 -3.00 16.58 29.57
CA ALA A 566 -1.63 16.98 29.25
C ALA A 566 -1.29 17.02 27.74
N GLY A 567 -2.28 17.18 26.85
CA GLY A 567 -2.08 17.21 25.40
C GLY A 567 -2.17 15.85 24.71
N ALA A 568 -2.55 14.77 25.42
CA ALA A 568 -2.68 13.45 24.83
C ALA A 568 -3.73 13.40 23.70
N ILE A 569 -4.86 14.10 23.84
CA ILE A 569 -5.90 14.19 22.79
C ILE A 569 -5.41 15.09 21.65
N THR A 570 -4.70 16.17 21.97
CA THR A 570 -4.03 17.03 20.97
C THR A 570 -3.09 16.23 20.07
N HIS A 571 -2.24 15.38 20.65
CA HIS A 571 -1.34 14.51 19.88
C HIS A 571 -2.10 13.44 19.10
N THR A 572 -3.19 12.91 19.68
CA THR A 572 -4.07 11.94 19.01
C THR A 572 -4.65 12.52 17.71
N GLU A 573 -5.20 13.73 17.76
CA GLU A 573 -5.80 14.38 16.59
C GLU A 573 -4.78 14.63 15.48
N ALA A 574 -3.58 15.09 15.85
CA ALA A 574 -2.48 15.34 14.92
C ALA A 574 -1.97 14.05 14.27
N ALA A 575 -1.74 12.98 15.04
CA ALA A 575 -1.28 11.70 14.52
C ALA A 575 -2.34 11.04 13.64
N ALA A 576 -3.61 11.05 14.07
CA ALA A 576 -4.71 10.50 13.30
C ALA A 576 -4.89 11.20 11.94
N SER A 577 -4.83 12.54 11.90
CA SER A 577 -4.86 13.30 10.64
C SER A 577 -3.74 12.87 9.69
N ARG A 578 -2.49 12.70 10.19
CA ARG A 578 -1.37 12.24 9.37
C ARG A 578 -1.58 10.83 8.82
N LEU A 579 -2.08 9.91 9.63
CA LEU A 579 -2.34 8.53 9.19
C LEU A 579 -3.51 8.44 8.20
N VAL A 580 -4.56 9.24 8.37
CA VAL A 580 -5.65 9.38 7.39
C VAL A 580 -5.11 9.93 6.06
N ALA A 581 -4.21 10.91 6.09
CA ALA A 581 -3.55 11.43 4.89
C ALA A 581 -2.64 10.38 4.22
N ARG A 582 -1.88 9.61 5.03
CA ARG A 582 -1.03 8.49 4.56
C ARG A 582 -1.86 7.41 3.87
N ALA A 583 -3.07 7.16 4.37
CA ALA A 583 -4.07 6.27 3.77
C ALA A 583 -4.63 6.78 2.42
N GLY A 584 -4.28 8.00 2.01
CA GLY A 584 -4.69 8.61 0.75
C GLY A 584 -6.00 9.39 0.81
N LEU A 585 -6.57 9.63 2.00
CA LEU A 585 -7.79 10.43 2.11
C LEU A 585 -7.45 11.94 2.11
N PRO A 586 -8.33 12.77 1.53
CA PRO A 586 -8.18 14.23 1.52
C PRO A 586 -8.60 14.82 2.87
N VAL A 587 -7.74 14.70 3.89
CA VAL A 587 -7.99 15.17 5.26
C VAL A 587 -7.26 16.48 5.54
N VAL A 588 -7.83 17.34 6.39
CA VAL A 588 -7.16 18.57 6.84
C VAL A 588 -5.91 18.23 7.66
N PRO A 589 -4.73 18.80 7.36
CA PRO A 589 -3.55 18.57 8.17
C PRO A 589 -3.70 19.20 9.56
N VAL A 590 -3.42 18.41 10.60
CA VAL A 590 -3.49 18.84 12.00
C VAL A 590 -2.12 18.72 12.66
N TYR A 591 -1.75 19.71 13.47
CA TYR A 591 -0.49 19.77 14.19
C TYR A 591 -0.73 19.91 15.69
N ALA A 592 0.14 19.30 16.49
CA ALA A 592 0.17 19.52 17.93
C ALA A 592 1.16 20.65 18.24
N THR A 593 0.71 21.69 18.93
CA THR A 593 1.53 22.84 19.33
C THR A 593 1.08 23.38 20.68
N LYS A 594 1.59 24.55 21.08
CA LYS A 594 1.16 25.30 22.25
C LYS A 594 0.69 26.70 21.85
N VAL A 595 -0.41 27.15 22.45
CA VAL A 595 -0.87 28.53 22.40
C VAL A 595 -1.07 28.99 23.84
N ASP A 596 -0.43 30.10 24.20
CA ASP A 596 -0.36 30.61 25.58
C ASP A 596 0.15 29.55 26.58
N GLY A 597 1.14 28.75 26.16
CA GLY A 597 1.71 27.67 26.98
C GLY A 597 0.84 26.42 27.13
N HIS A 598 -0.39 26.42 26.62
CA HIS A 598 -1.30 25.28 26.69
C HIS A 598 -1.23 24.41 25.43
N PRO A 599 -1.18 23.07 25.56
CA PRO A 599 -1.27 22.16 24.41
C PRO A 599 -2.58 22.37 23.63
N VAL A 600 -2.46 22.51 22.31
CA VAL A 600 -3.58 22.65 21.39
C VAL A 600 -3.30 21.92 20.09
N SER A 601 -4.34 21.37 19.47
CA SER A 601 -4.28 20.96 18.07
C SER A 601 -4.61 22.16 17.19
N VAL A 602 -3.83 22.40 16.15
CA VAL A 602 -4.05 23.48 15.19
C VAL A 602 -4.23 22.93 13.79
N GLN A 603 -5.17 23.53 13.06
CA GLN A 603 -5.47 23.15 11.68
C GLN A 603 -5.92 24.37 10.86
N PRO A 604 -5.66 24.41 9.55
CA PRO A 604 -6.19 25.45 8.70
C PRO A 604 -7.72 25.30 8.57
N LEU A 605 -8.41 26.44 8.47
CA LEU A 605 -9.85 26.48 8.22
C LEU A 605 -10.12 26.31 6.73
N LEU A 606 -10.94 25.32 6.36
CA LEU A 606 -11.36 25.13 4.96
C LEU A 606 -12.39 26.19 4.55
N ALA A 607 -11.97 27.17 3.75
CA ALA A 607 -12.84 28.23 3.30
C ALA A 607 -14.02 27.71 2.45
N GLY A 608 -15.24 28.07 2.84
CA GLY A 608 -16.46 27.75 2.09
C GLY A 608 -16.92 26.29 2.15
N ALA A 609 -16.21 25.42 2.88
CA ALA A 609 -16.63 24.05 3.11
C ALA A 609 -17.76 23.99 4.16
N LYS A 610 -18.68 23.04 4.01
CA LYS A 610 -19.85 22.87 4.90
C LYS A 610 -20.04 21.40 5.24
N PRO A 611 -20.61 21.04 6.40
CA PRO A 611 -21.05 19.67 6.68
C PRO A 611 -21.83 19.04 5.52
N ILE A 612 -21.63 17.75 5.28
CA ILE A 612 -22.43 17.02 4.29
C ILE A 612 -23.92 17.13 4.63
N SER A 613 -24.72 17.50 3.63
CA SER A 613 -26.17 17.67 3.76
C SER A 613 -26.93 16.43 3.28
N GLY A 614 -28.22 16.36 3.64
CA GLY A 614 -29.10 15.26 3.26
C GLY A 614 -28.89 13.99 4.08
N SER A 615 -29.38 12.89 3.53
CA SER A 615 -29.33 11.52 4.07
C SER A 615 -28.71 10.57 3.05
N ALA A 616 -28.41 9.32 3.46
CA ALA A 616 -27.86 8.29 2.58
C ALA A 616 -28.66 8.06 1.28
N SER A 617 -29.98 8.26 1.31
CA SER A 617 -30.87 8.20 0.13
C SER A 617 -30.62 9.31 -0.92
N SER A 618 -29.93 10.38 -0.54
CA SER A 618 -29.63 11.54 -1.40
C SER A 618 -28.15 11.62 -1.81
N TRP A 619 -27.30 10.76 -1.27
CA TRP A 619 -25.87 10.75 -1.55
C TRP A 619 -25.55 10.02 -2.85
N SER A 620 -24.56 10.52 -3.57
CA SER A 620 -24.10 9.93 -4.83
C SER A 620 -23.27 8.67 -4.60
N GLN A 621 -22.99 7.89 -5.66
CA GLN A 621 -22.06 6.75 -5.57
C GLN A 621 -20.68 7.18 -5.07
N ALA A 622 -20.17 8.32 -5.54
CA ALA A 622 -18.88 8.85 -5.12
C ALA A 622 -18.87 9.24 -3.63
N ASP A 623 -19.97 9.80 -3.12
CA ASP A 623 -20.11 10.07 -1.68
C ASP A 623 -20.10 8.80 -0.84
N VAL A 624 -20.84 7.77 -1.27
CA VAL A 624 -20.86 6.47 -0.61
C VAL A 624 -19.49 5.80 -0.62
N ASP A 625 -18.77 5.85 -1.74
CA ASP A 625 -17.42 5.31 -1.87
C ASP A 625 -16.43 6.04 -0.96
N GLU A 626 -16.48 7.37 -0.85
CA GLU A 626 -15.65 8.13 0.10
C GLU A 626 -15.99 7.81 1.56
N ILE A 627 -17.26 7.58 1.88
CA ILE A 627 -17.69 7.16 3.22
C ILE A 627 -17.17 5.75 3.55
N VAL A 628 -17.16 4.83 2.58
CA VAL A 628 -16.54 3.51 2.74
C VAL A 628 -15.03 3.64 3.00
N ARG A 629 -14.33 4.51 2.27
CA ARG A 629 -12.90 4.80 2.52
C ARG A 629 -12.66 5.39 3.90
N LEU A 630 -13.51 6.32 4.32
CA LEU A 630 -13.46 6.89 5.67
C LEU A 630 -13.61 5.80 6.73
N HIS A 631 -14.54 4.87 6.56
CA HIS A 631 -14.74 3.77 7.51
C HIS A 631 -13.47 2.93 7.71
N VAL A 632 -12.68 2.68 6.67
CA VAL A 632 -11.39 1.98 6.78
C VAL A 632 -10.44 2.70 7.73
N THR A 633 -10.23 4.00 7.52
CA THR A 633 -9.35 4.79 8.40
C THR A 633 -9.93 4.93 9.82
N SER A 634 -11.25 5.04 9.94
CA SER A 634 -11.96 5.08 11.21
C SER A 634 -11.76 3.79 12.01
N TRP A 635 -11.83 2.62 11.35
CA TRP A 635 -11.56 1.34 12.01
C TRP A 635 -10.10 1.23 12.43
N ALA A 636 -9.16 1.51 11.52
CA ALA A 636 -7.72 1.46 11.79
C ALA A 636 -7.33 2.29 13.02
N LEU A 637 -7.98 3.44 13.22
CA LEU A 637 -7.70 4.40 14.28
C LEU A 637 -8.71 4.35 15.44
N SER A 638 -9.64 3.38 15.47
CA SER A 638 -10.72 3.30 16.45
C SER A 638 -11.52 4.61 16.59
N ASN A 639 -11.69 5.36 15.51
CA ASN A 639 -12.53 6.55 15.48
C ASN A 639 -13.97 6.17 15.12
N HIS A 640 -14.82 6.09 16.14
CA HIS A 640 -16.25 5.76 15.98
C HIS A 640 -17.17 6.98 16.06
N ASP A 641 -16.65 8.18 15.83
CA ASP A 641 -17.40 9.44 15.85
C ASP A 641 -17.44 10.25 14.52
N PRO A 642 -17.18 9.70 13.31
CA PRO A 642 -17.40 10.46 12.07
C PRO A 642 -18.90 10.65 11.78
N HIS A 643 -19.55 11.60 12.45
CA HIS A 643 -20.90 12.05 12.12
C HIS A 643 -20.87 13.08 10.98
N ARG A 644 -22.05 13.44 10.47
CA ARG A 644 -22.22 14.32 9.31
C ARG A 644 -21.52 15.68 9.40
N ASP A 645 -21.29 16.20 10.60
CA ASP A 645 -20.59 17.49 10.78
C ASP A 645 -19.07 17.34 10.76
N ASN A 646 -18.56 16.10 10.87
CA ASN A 646 -17.15 15.76 10.76
C ASN A 646 -16.74 15.37 9.33
N VAL A 647 -17.67 15.46 8.37
CA VAL A 647 -17.41 15.26 6.94
C VAL A 647 -17.83 16.51 6.19
N LEU A 648 -16.84 17.30 5.76
CA LEU A 648 -17.06 18.55 5.07
C LEU A 648 -17.16 18.32 3.56
N ARG A 649 -18.21 18.87 2.94
CA ARG A 649 -18.28 19.07 1.50
C ARG A 649 -17.63 20.39 1.12
N THR A 650 -16.63 20.34 0.26
CA THR A 650 -15.96 21.52 -0.31
C THR A 650 -16.89 22.24 -1.29
N SER A 651 -16.60 23.51 -1.59
CA SER A 651 -17.39 24.29 -2.56
C SER A 651 -17.41 23.69 -3.97
N THR A 652 -16.43 22.85 -4.29
CA THR A 652 -16.26 22.11 -5.55
C THR A 652 -16.82 20.68 -5.50
N GLY A 653 -17.40 20.26 -4.37
CA GLY A 653 -18.13 18.99 -4.23
C GLY A 653 -17.36 17.84 -3.59
N GLY A 654 -16.07 18.00 -3.29
CA GLY A 654 -15.22 17.01 -2.61
C GLY A 654 -15.64 16.76 -1.16
N LEU A 655 -15.43 15.54 -0.64
CA LEU A 655 -15.63 15.24 0.79
C LEU A 655 -14.29 15.19 1.52
N VAL A 656 -14.21 15.87 2.67
CA VAL A 656 -13.01 15.99 3.50
C VAL A 656 -13.37 15.64 4.95
N PRO A 657 -12.85 14.54 5.51
CA PRO A 657 -13.02 14.26 6.93
C PRO A 657 -12.24 15.26 7.77
N ILE A 658 -12.79 15.63 8.92
CA ILE A 658 -12.16 16.48 9.94
C ILE A 658 -12.37 15.86 11.32
N ASP A 659 -11.85 16.53 12.35
CA ASP A 659 -12.13 16.24 13.76
C ASP A 659 -11.81 14.79 14.17
N GLN A 660 -10.54 14.41 14.01
CA GLN A 660 -10.06 13.06 14.34
C GLN A 660 -9.72 12.87 15.83
N GLY A 661 -10.07 13.84 16.69
CA GLY A 661 -9.68 13.83 18.11
C GLY A 661 -10.32 12.72 18.95
N GLN A 662 -11.35 12.04 18.43
CA GLN A 662 -12.00 10.89 19.08
C GLN A 662 -11.40 9.54 18.67
N SER A 663 -10.32 9.55 17.89
CA SER A 663 -9.55 8.35 17.58
C SER A 663 -9.05 7.69 18.87
N PHE A 664 -8.96 6.37 18.84
CA PHE A 664 -8.55 5.50 19.95
C PHE A 664 -9.44 5.52 21.21
N LYS A 665 -10.53 6.27 21.25
CA LYS A 665 -11.40 6.33 22.43
C LYS A 665 -11.91 4.97 22.88
N ASN A 666 -12.26 4.08 21.95
CA ASN A 666 -12.77 2.74 22.29
C ASN A 666 -11.74 1.62 22.04
N PHE A 667 -10.47 1.99 21.84
CA PHE A 667 -9.44 1.09 21.35
C PHE A 667 -9.21 -0.10 22.29
N GLY A 668 -9.30 -1.30 21.74
CA GLY A 668 -9.17 -2.56 22.47
C GLY A 668 -10.48 -3.11 23.03
N THR A 669 -11.58 -2.36 22.90
CA THR A 669 -12.95 -2.80 23.27
C THR A 669 -13.93 -2.71 22.12
N ASP A 670 -13.51 -2.07 21.03
CA ASP A 670 -14.31 -1.86 19.85
C ASP A 670 -14.34 -3.06 18.91
N LYS A 671 -15.40 -3.11 18.09
CA LYS A 671 -15.65 -4.21 17.15
C LYS A 671 -16.02 -3.63 15.79
N LEU A 672 -15.48 -4.19 14.71
CA LEU A 672 -15.93 -3.91 13.36
C LEU A 672 -17.19 -4.73 13.05
N LYS A 673 -18.33 -4.27 13.59
CA LYS A 673 -19.63 -4.94 13.44
C LYS A 673 -20.74 -3.91 13.31
N LEU A 674 -21.78 -4.22 12.53
CA LEU A 674 -22.94 -3.33 12.36
C LEU A 674 -23.67 -3.00 13.67
N GLY A 675 -23.64 -3.94 14.62
CA GLY A 675 -24.25 -3.79 15.94
C GLY A 675 -23.40 -3.00 16.93
N TYR A 676 -22.12 -2.75 16.66
CA TYR A 676 -21.24 -2.01 17.56
C TYR A 676 -21.30 -0.51 17.25
N ARG A 677 -22.11 0.23 18.03
CA ARG A 677 -22.43 1.64 17.79
C ARG A 677 -22.21 2.53 19.01
N PRO A 678 -20.96 2.77 19.42
CA PRO A 678 -20.67 3.70 20.51
C PRO A 678 -21.09 5.14 20.17
N SER A 679 -21.23 5.46 18.87
CA SER A 679 -21.97 6.62 18.36
C SER A 679 -23.03 6.15 17.38
N THR A 680 -24.24 6.68 17.48
CA THR A 680 -25.38 6.29 16.63
C THR A 680 -25.48 7.10 15.33
N THR A 681 -24.63 8.13 15.17
CA THR A 681 -24.77 9.13 14.10
C THR A 681 -23.67 9.05 13.04
N THR A 682 -22.83 8.02 13.06
CA THR A 682 -21.73 7.89 12.10
C THR A 682 -22.23 7.74 10.67
N VAL A 683 -21.55 8.40 9.73
CA VAL A 683 -21.99 8.44 8.32
C VAL A 683 -21.92 7.08 7.65
N TYR A 684 -20.96 6.23 8.03
CA TYR A 684 -20.84 4.88 7.46
C TYR A 684 -21.95 3.95 7.94
N HIS A 685 -22.40 4.03 9.20
CA HIS A 685 -23.58 3.28 9.65
C HIS A 685 -24.85 3.75 8.93
N GLN A 686 -25.00 5.04 8.67
CA GLN A 686 -26.13 5.54 7.86
C GLN A 686 -26.12 4.96 6.43
N VAL A 687 -24.94 4.86 5.80
CA VAL A 687 -24.78 4.23 4.48
C VAL A 687 -25.15 2.74 4.54
N TYR A 688 -24.65 2.02 5.55
CA TYR A 688 -24.86 0.59 5.69
C TYR A 688 -26.31 0.22 6.04
N ASP A 689 -26.95 0.98 6.92
CA ASP A 689 -28.37 0.81 7.23
C ASP A 689 -29.23 1.05 5.98
N ALA A 690 -28.93 2.12 5.23
CA ALA A 690 -29.62 2.41 3.98
C ALA A 690 -29.35 1.34 2.91
N HIS A 691 -28.15 0.75 2.88
CA HIS A 691 -27.85 -0.36 1.97
C HIS A 691 -28.72 -1.58 2.28
N LEU A 692 -28.75 -2.02 3.53
CA LEU A 692 -29.52 -3.19 3.95
C LEU A 692 -31.03 -2.97 3.81
N ALA A 693 -31.50 -1.74 3.99
CA ALA A 693 -32.90 -1.37 3.78
C ALA A 693 -33.27 -1.12 2.32
N GLY A 694 -32.31 -1.14 1.38
CA GLY A 694 -32.54 -0.77 -0.03
C GLY A 694 -32.92 0.70 -0.25
N GLN A 695 -32.49 1.59 0.65
CA GLN A 695 -32.82 3.01 0.73
C GLN A 695 -31.68 3.94 0.28
N LEU A 696 -30.60 3.40 -0.29
CA LEU A 696 -29.60 4.23 -0.96
C LEU A 696 -30.20 4.96 -2.18
N GLY A 697 -29.52 6.00 -2.65
CA GLY A 697 -29.90 6.70 -3.88
C GLY A 697 -30.07 5.74 -5.06
N THR A 698 -30.94 6.08 -6.01
CA THR A 698 -31.20 5.22 -7.17
C THR A 698 -29.91 4.90 -7.94
N GLY A 699 -29.57 3.62 -8.06
CA GLY A 699 -28.34 3.15 -8.72
C GLY A 699 -27.07 3.29 -7.89
N VAL A 700 -27.18 3.59 -6.60
CA VAL A 700 -26.08 3.67 -5.64
C VAL A 700 -26.03 2.40 -4.80
N GLN A 701 -24.82 1.87 -4.60
CA GLN A 701 -24.57 0.66 -3.81
C GLN A 701 -23.33 0.83 -2.94
N VAL A 702 -23.22 0.02 -1.88
CA VAL A 702 -21.95 -0.09 -1.15
C VAL A 702 -20.98 -0.86 -2.03
N ASN A 703 -19.82 -0.25 -2.33
CA ASN A 703 -18.77 -0.86 -3.14
C ASN A 703 -17.57 -1.24 -2.26
N PRO A 704 -17.40 -2.52 -1.88
CA PRO A 704 -16.25 -2.99 -1.12
C PRO A 704 -14.91 -2.65 -1.78
N ALA A 705 -14.83 -2.60 -3.12
CA ALA A 705 -13.60 -2.27 -3.82
C ALA A 705 -13.10 -0.84 -3.53
N ALA A 706 -13.96 0.08 -3.09
CA ALA A 706 -13.55 1.41 -2.66
C ALA A 706 -12.62 1.38 -1.44
N ALA A 707 -12.73 0.34 -0.58
CA ALA A 707 -11.87 0.16 0.58
C ALA A 707 -10.44 -0.25 0.20
N HIS A 708 -10.27 -0.95 -0.92
CA HIS A 708 -9.01 -1.59 -1.31
C HIS A 708 -7.82 -0.62 -1.35
N SER A 709 -7.98 0.55 -1.98
CA SER A 709 -6.88 1.51 -2.11
C SER A 709 -6.40 2.07 -0.77
N VAL A 710 -7.30 2.18 0.20
CA VAL A 710 -7.01 2.69 1.55
C VAL A 710 -6.35 1.60 2.39
N ILE A 711 -6.91 0.39 2.36
CA ILE A 711 -6.35 -0.80 3.02
C ILE A 711 -4.91 -1.02 2.55
N ARG A 712 -4.67 -1.10 1.24
CA ARG A 712 -3.32 -1.30 0.67
C ARG A 712 -2.33 -0.22 1.11
N ARG A 713 -2.74 1.05 1.14
CA ARG A 713 -1.87 2.16 1.56
C ARG A 713 -1.52 2.11 3.04
N LEU A 714 -2.46 1.69 3.89
CA LEU A 714 -2.23 1.51 5.32
C LEU A 714 -1.34 0.28 5.58
N GLU A 715 -1.58 -0.84 4.92
CA GLU A 715 -0.75 -2.05 5.01
C GLU A 715 0.70 -1.77 4.60
N ALA A 716 0.89 -0.98 3.54
CA ALA A 716 2.21 -0.58 3.03
C ALA A 716 2.98 0.40 3.94
N VAL A 717 2.37 0.95 5.00
CA VAL A 717 3.11 1.74 5.99
C VAL A 717 3.97 0.78 6.82
N PRO A 718 5.30 0.90 6.84
CA PRO A 718 6.15 0.04 7.67
C PRO A 718 5.74 0.10 9.14
N ASP A 719 5.79 -1.03 9.84
CA ASP A 719 5.36 -1.10 11.25
C ASP A 719 6.15 -0.12 12.14
N ALA A 720 7.45 0.05 11.86
CA ALA A 720 8.28 1.05 12.52
C ALA A 720 7.77 2.49 12.29
N GLU A 721 7.35 2.84 11.07
CA GLU A 721 6.76 4.16 10.74
C GLU A 721 5.41 4.34 11.45
N TRP A 722 4.58 3.28 11.49
CA TRP A 722 3.28 3.29 12.18
C TRP A 722 3.44 3.51 13.69
N ARG A 723 4.34 2.75 14.32
CA ARG A 723 4.71 2.91 15.73
C ARG A 723 5.27 4.29 16.01
N ALA A 724 6.22 4.77 15.19
CA ALA A 724 6.84 6.09 15.37
C ALA A 724 5.81 7.21 15.32
N THR A 725 4.83 7.13 14.40
CA THR A 725 3.75 8.11 14.28
C THR A 725 2.84 8.13 15.52
N LEU A 726 2.61 6.97 16.13
CA LEU A 726 1.74 6.80 17.30
C LEU A 726 2.49 6.86 18.64
N HIS A 727 3.82 6.89 18.65
CA HIS A 727 4.63 6.81 19.86
C HIS A 727 4.21 7.84 20.91
N THR A 728 4.11 9.12 20.51
CA THR A 728 3.69 10.18 21.43
C THR A 728 2.24 10.02 21.91
N VAL A 729 1.35 9.48 21.07
CA VAL A 729 -0.05 9.18 21.46
C VAL A 729 -0.07 8.14 22.58
N ALA A 730 0.67 7.05 22.39
CA ALA A 730 0.77 5.95 23.34
C ALA A 730 1.41 6.40 24.67
N HIS A 731 2.60 6.98 24.60
CA HIS A 731 3.38 7.34 25.80
C HIS A 731 2.76 8.49 26.59
N ALA A 732 2.26 9.53 25.91
CA ALA A 732 1.57 10.62 26.61
C ALA A 732 0.25 10.11 27.22
N GLY A 733 -0.53 9.33 26.46
CA GLY A 733 -1.85 8.89 26.88
C GLY A 733 -1.84 7.78 27.94
N ALA A 734 -0.83 6.91 27.98
CA ALA A 734 -0.75 5.83 28.96
C ALA A 734 -0.68 6.34 30.42
N SER A 735 -0.14 7.55 30.60
CA SER A 735 -0.08 8.23 31.90
C SER A 735 -1.39 8.93 32.31
N GLN A 736 -2.38 8.95 31.42
CA GLN A 736 -3.64 9.68 31.59
C GLN A 736 -4.80 8.70 31.84
N ASN A 737 -5.92 9.21 32.32
CA ASN A 737 -7.14 8.41 32.50
C ASN A 737 -7.97 8.35 31.20
N LEU A 738 -7.35 7.86 30.12
CA LEU A 738 -8.03 7.63 28.84
C LEU A 738 -8.69 6.25 28.82
N THR A 739 -9.78 6.12 28.09
CA THR A 739 -10.62 4.92 28.05
C THR A 739 -9.91 3.68 27.48
N TRP A 740 -8.92 3.86 26.60
CA TRP A 740 -8.11 2.76 26.07
C TRP A 740 -7.03 2.26 27.04
N VAL A 741 -6.71 3.01 28.11
CA VAL A 741 -5.65 2.62 29.05
C VAL A 741 -5.99 1.34 29.80
N ALA A 742 -7.26 1.18 30.23
CA ALA A 742 -7.70 -0.02 30.93
C ALA A 742 -7.58 -1.30 30.06
N PRO A 743 -8.10 -1.38 28.82
CA PRO A 743 -7.93 -2.57 28.00
C PRO A 743 -6.47 -2.84 27.63
N MET A 744 -5.64 -1.81 27.40
CA MET A 744 -4.21 -2.01 27.16
C MET A 744 -3.48 -2.51 28.41
N ARG A 745 -3.86 -2.06 29.61
CA ARG A 745 -3.34 -2.59 30.88
C ARG A 745 -3.70 -4.06 31.07
N ALA A 746 -4.95 -4.43 30.82
CA ALA A 746 -5.39 -5.82 30.92
C ALA A 746 -4.64 -6.73 29.93
N ARG A 747 -4.42 -6.24 28.69
CA ARG A 747 -3.63 -6.96 27.69
C ARG A 747 -2.16 -7.09 28.11
N ALA A 748 -1.53 -6.02 28.58
CA ALA A 748 -0.15 -6.04 29.08
C ALA A 748 0.02 -7.00 30.27
N ALA A 749 -0.91 -6.98 31.22
CA ALA A 749 -0.94 -7.89 32.37
C ALA A 749 -0.94 -9.35 31.92
N LYS A 750 -1.81 -9.68 30.95
CA LYS A 750 -1.90 -11.02 30.36
C LYS A 750 -0.61 -11.40 29.65
N THR A 751 -0.07 -10.54 28.80
CA THR A 751 1.17 -10.81 28.03
C THR A 751 2.38 -11.03 28.94
N HIS A 752 2.48 -10.31 30.05
CA HIS A 752 3.61 -10.40 30.97
C HIS A 752 3.39 -11.37 32.15
N GLY A 753 2.22 -11.98 32.29
CA GLY A 753 1.90 -12.87 33.40
C GLY A 753 1.93 -12.18 34.78
N ILE A 754 1.58 -10.89 34.84
CA ILE A 754 1.58 -10.08 36.07
C ILE A 754 0.19 -9.56 36.39
N ALA A 755 -0.04 -9.16 37.65
CA ALA A 755 -1.28 -8.48 38.04
C ALA A 755 -1.40 -7.11 37.32
N GLU A 756 -2.62 -6.69 36.97
CA GLU A 756 -2.84 -5.36 36.34
C GLU A 756 -2.28 -4.20 37.16
N SER A 757 -2.29 -4.30 38.49
CA SER A 757 -1.71 -3.30 39.39
C SER A 757 -0.18 -3.19 39.30
N ALA A 758 0.50 -4.20 38.75
CA ALA A 758 1.94 -4.23 38.54
C ALA A 758 2.36 -3.76 37.14
N VAL A 759 1.41 -3.53 36.22
CA VAL A 759 1.70 -3.07 34.86
C VAL A 759 2.16 -1.62 34.88
N THR A 760 3.33 -1.37 34.31
CA THR A 760 3.91 -0.03 34.18
C THR A 760 3.26 0.78 33.06
N THR A 761 3.31 2.11 33.15
CA THR A 761 2.87 3.03 32.08
C THR A 761 3.57 2.73 30.74
N ASN A 762 4.85 2.35 30.78
CA ASN A 762 5.60 1.98 29.58
C ASN A 762 5.02 0.72 28.91
N GLN A 763 4.70 -0.31 29.69
CA GLN A 763 4.07 -1.53 29.16
C GLN A 763 2.69 -1.25 28.56
N ILE A 764 1.90 -0.34 29.16
CA ILE A 764 0.61 0.09 28.60
C ILE A 764 0.83 0.78 27.25
N ALA A 765 1.82 1.68 27.15
CA ALA A 765 2.13 2.39 25.92
C ALA A 765 2.63 1.44 24.81
N GLU A 766 3.57 0.54 25.11
CA GLU A 766 4.05 -0.43 24.12
C GLU A 766 2.94 -1.39 23.69
N THR A 767 2.07 -1.82 24.61
CA THR A 767 0.90 -2.66 24.28
C THR A 767 -0.08 -1.93 23.35
N PHE A 768 -0.26 -0.62 23.52
CA PHE A 768 -1.04 0.20 22.57
C PHE A 768 -0.41 0.17 21.18
N LEU A 769 0.91 0.33 21.07
CA LEU A 769 1.63 0.34 19.79
C LEU A 769 1.58 -1.03 19.11
N ASP A 770 1.76 -2.11 19.88
CA ASP A 770 1.65 -3.48 19.40
C ASP A 770 0.24 -3.75 18.86
N TYR A 771 -0.79 -3.35 19.62
CA TYR A 771 -2.18 -3.54 19.19
C TYR A 771 -2.56 -2.66 17.98
N ALA A 772 -1.93 -1.49 17.82
CA ALA A 772 -2.11 -0.65 16.63
C ALA A 772 -1.49 -1.26 15.38
N VAL A 773 -0.34 -1.95 15.51
CA VAL A 773 0.26 -2.71 14.41
C VAL A 773 -0.59 -3.94 14.08
N GLU A 774 -1.00 -4.71 15.09
CA GLU A 774 -1.90 -5.87 14.93
C GLU A 774 -3.16 -5.46 14.16
N ARG A 775 -3.81 -4.36 14.56
CA ARG A 775 -5.00 -3.86 13.87
C ARG A 775 -4.73 -3.46 12.42
N LYS A 776 -3.61 -2.79 12.14
CA LYS A 776 -3.21 -2.40 10.77
C LYS A 776 -3.02 -3.63 9.88
N GLN A 777 -2.30 -4.65 10.37
CA GLN A 777 -2.03 -5.89 9.65
C GLN A 777 -3.31 -6.70 9.37
N ASN A 778 -4.29 -6.60 10.27
CA ASN A 778 -5.57 -7.29 10.16
C ASN A 778 -6.63 -6.56 9.31
N LEU A 779 -6.37 -5.32 8.86
CA LEU A 779 -7.38 -4.47 8.20
C LEU A 779 -8.13 -5.15 7.07
N ARG A 780 -7.42 -5.83 6.18
CA ARG A 780 -8.04 -6.49 5.02
C ARG A 780 -8.94 -7.63 5.41
N ARG A 781 -8.48 -8.51 6.32
CA ARG A 781 -9.28 -9.61 6.86
C ARG A 781 -10.54 -9.06 7.52
N ASP A 782 -10.38 -8.09 8.43
CA ASP A 782 -11.49 -7.49 9.17
C ASP A 782 -12.55 -6.91 8.21
N PHE A 783 -12.14 -6.21 7.16
CA PHE A 783 -13.09 -5.66 6.17
C PHE A 783 -13.70 -6.72 5.25
N VAL A 784 -12.97 -7.77 4.89
CA VAL A 784 -13.55 -8.92 4.17
C VAL A 784 -14.65 -9.56 5.01
N GLU A 785 -14.39 -9.85 6.28
CA GLU A 785 -15.36 -10.43 7.21
C GLU A 785 -16.57 -9.50 7.40
N PHE A 786 -16.33 -8.20 7.61
CA PHE A 786 -17.41 -7.22 7.76
C PHE A 786 -18.30 -7.13 6.50
N PHE A 787 -17.72 -7.04 5.31
CA PHE A 787 -18.52 -6.92 4.09
C PHE A 787 -19.26 -8.21 3.73
N THR A 788 -18.63 -9.37 3.89
CA THR A 788 -19.24 -10.67 3.55
C THR A 788 -20.19 -11.16 4.63
N GLY A 789 -19.80 -11.04 5.90
CA GLY A 789 -20.52 -11.50 7.07
C GLY A 789 -21.65 -10.56 7.48
N ASP A 790 -21.34 -9.29 7.77
CA ASP A 790 -22.34 -8.36 8.31
C ASP A 790 -23.19 -7.72 7.18
N LEU A 791 -22.56 -7.29 6.08
CA LEU A 791 -23.26 -6.64 4.96
C LEU A 791 -23.76 -7.60 3.88
N LYS A 792 -23.41 -8.89 3.96
CA LYS A 792 -23.85 -9.93 3.02
C LYS A 792 -23.46 -9.66 1.56
N ILE A 793 -22.35 -8.95 1.32
CA ILE A 793 -21.81 -8.66 -0.01
C ILE A 793 -20.79 -9.74 -0.39
N ALA A 794 -21.24 -10.84 -0.98
CA ALA A 794 -20.38 -12.00 -1.31
C ALA A 794 -19.16 -11.64 -2.20
N SER A 795 -19.33 -10.69 -3.13
CA SER A 795 -18.23 -10.24 -4.00
C SER A 795 -17.09 -9.54 -3.26
N ALA A 796 -17.29 -9.17 -1.98
CA ALA A 796 -16.24 -8.57 -1.17
C ALA A 796 -15.12 -9.55 -0.80
N ALA A 797 -15.32 -10.86 -0.92
CA ALA A 797 -14.28 -11.86 -0.72
C ALA A 797 -13.05 -11.61 -1.62
N ALA A 798 -13.26 -11.03 -2.81
CA ALA A 798 -12.18 -10.65 -3.73
C ALA A 798 -11.17 -9.64 -3.12
N LEU A 799 -11.55 -8.88 -2.09
CA LEU A 799 -10.63 -7.98 -1.38
C LEU A 799 -9.45 -8.73 -0.73
N ALA A 800 -9.59 -10.02 -0.43
CA ALA A 800 -8.51 -10.84 0.13
C ALA A 800 -7.33 -11.02 -0.85
N HIS A 801 -7.57 -10.93 -2.16
CA HIS A 801 -6.61 -11.28 -3.21
C HIS A 801 -6.09 -10.07 -4.01
N LEU A 802 -6.71 -8.90 -3.89
CA LEU A 802 -6.29 -7.71 -4.63
C LEU A 802 -4.96 -7.16 -4.11
N GLY A 803 -3.93 -7.10 -4.97
CA GLY A 803 -2.62 -6.48 -4.68
C GLY A 803 -1.57 -7.38 -4.03
N LYS A 804 -1.75 -8.71 -4.07
CA LYS A 804 -0.72 -9.71 -3.78
C LYS A 804 -0.18 -10.21 -5.12
N GLY A 805 0.91 -9.64 -5.60
CA GLY A 805 1.54 -9.96 -6.87
C GLY A 805 2.96 -9.46 -6.88
#